data_AF-A0AAJ7RDG4-F1
#
_entry.id   AF-A0AAJ7RDG4-F1
#
_cell.length_a   1.000
_cell.length_b   1.000
_cell.length_c   1.000
_cell.angle_alpha   90.00
_cell.angle_beta   90.00
_cell.angle_gamma   90.00
#
_symmetry.space_group_name_H-M   'P 1'
#
loop_
_entity.id
_entity.type
_entity.pdbx_description
1 polymer ?
#
loop_
_entity_poly.entity_id
_entity_poly.type
_entity_poly.pdbx_seq_one_letter_code
_entity_poly.pdbx_strand_id
1 'polypeptide(L)'
;MFRFLAVVAVVCVAGTSAIQWTGGSFEWPCSTTKSIFKSSGRYVSKNVIATRAAIYKDDAIVALPRYKAGVPATLAKLSLKNKGCQSTMTPFPCWSQQEEGTCSALQSVVDVYLDPQEILWVLDTGVVNSLEEPIRRCPPKVVAINVKTGKVVKTVDLSGLVCAASRLQYLVADYSADGRVFVYVSDAATRAILVYDVTSGRGYRVVLPKAVTLGAPRRDVLYLSLIRRSDGSSCLIFTYLSGTRMFSIRTEYLQKGSASGKVHDLGAKPQKMVILGTDNGSAIFFRYEGQSDVYRWDATTCFKSENFQIVHQGTECQLATQVVPDYKRGRMRILESNFPDFIQGTIGCGANQSLNIIGPDASRCKRNPIENRIFLSLVLVALWSPNIRSAEVLETIAQWPLLDFALPYDPTYLEQFRPENVVPTGIEIAWHRIFIATPRLRAGVPATLSYIPRDVPLGSSPQLQAYPSWGWHPAGRGDLNCSGLMSVYRVRADRCNRLWVLDSGVMTSIDDFQTPCPPKILIFDLQTDQLVRQINFPREVIRLNSLLTNLIIDDTSATSCDDVFVYISDTASPGIVVYDGATDKSWRVGHSSMLPNPDYSTYQIGGDTFELFDGIVGLAFSPRLGVLYYQPLATDRLFSVPTSALQAGSPPFGEQLPVTLVGRKSSQGVGLSVDPRDDTILFAPLTETAIASWQPQSNNQRIIAYSPEELQFTAEVRWVERDNGNVWALSSRFQKFFKREVDPREINLRIMRIRPDESTPLPTGLPYRQLDGRHHYSNNTLYL
;
A
#
# COMPACT_ATOMS: atom_id res chain seq x y z
N MET A 1 -18.47 60.08 -4.27
CA MET A 1 -19.07 59.01 -3.45
C MET A 1 -18.25 57.74 -3.71
N PHE A 2 -17.15 57.57 -2.98
CA PHE A 2 -16.17 56.49 -3.16
C PHE A 2 -16.57 55.27 -2.31
N ARG A 3 -16.55 54.06 -2.87
CA ARG A 3 -16.60 52.81 -2.09
C ARG A 3 -15.27 52.09 -2.20
N PHE A 4 -14.63 51.92 -1.04
CA PHE A 4 -13.34 51.26 -0.84
C PHE A 4 -13.43 49.75 -1.05
N LEU A 5 -12.46 49.20 -1.79
CA LEU A 5 -12.06 47.79 -1.73
C LEU A 5 -11.37 47.55 -0.38
N ALA A 6 -11.88 46.61 0.41
CA ALA A 6 -11.17 46.10 1.59
C ALA A 6 -10.15 45.05 1.13
N VAL A 7 -8.88 45.47 1.07
CA VAL A 7 -7.72 44.57 1.03
C VAL A 7 -7.60 43.93 2.42
N VAL A 8 -7.70 42.60 2.50
CA VAL A 8 -7.36 41.87 3.72
C VAL A 8 -5.84 41.94 3.90
N ALA A 9 -5.39 42.93 4.68
CA ALA A 9 -4.04 42.97 5.20
C ALA A 9 -3.89 41.91 6.29
N VAL A 10 -3.00 40.94 6.07
CA VAL A 10 -2.56 40.01 7.12
C VAL A 10 -1.78 40.83 8.15
N VAL A 11 -2.42 41.10 9.29
CA VAL A 11 -1.77 41.72 10.44
C VAL A 11 -0.90 40.67 11.12
N CYS A 12 0.42 40.86 11.02
CA CYS A 12 1.42 40.04 11.67
C CYS A 12 1.40 40.35 13.19
N VAL A 13 0.90 39.43 14.01
CA VAL A 13 1.02 39.53 15.46
C VAL A 13 2.45 39.16 15.85
N ALA A 14 3.17 40.12 16.42
CA ALA A 14 4.54 39.94 16.88
C ALA A 14 4.59 38.99 18.10
N GLY A 15 5.08 37.77 17.87
CA GLY A 15 5.38 36.78 18.90
C GLY A 15 6.38 35.75 18.39
N THR A 16 7.65 35.93 18.74
CA THR A 16 8.83 35.09 18.42
C THR A 16 9.23 34.95 16.94
N SER A 17 10.49 35.23 16.65
CA SER A 17 11.07 35.49 15.32
C SER A 17 11.18 34.25 14.41
N ALA A 18 10.06 33.81 13.84
CA ALA A 18 10.01 32.81 12.78
C ALA A 18 10.61 33.36 11.49
N ILE A 19 11.51 32.61 10.83
CA ILE A 19 12.01 32.95 9.50
C ILE A 19 11.12 32.26 8.49
N GLN A 20 10.49 33.01 7.60
CA GLN A 20 9.50 32.50 6.66
C GLN A 20 9.86 32.84 5.22
N TRP A 21 9.44 31.97 4.30
CA TRP A 21 9.49 32.20 2.87
C TRP A 21 8.46 31.34 2.14
N THR A 22 8.11 31.75 0.92
CA THR A 22 7.24 30.99 0.02
C THR A 22 7.98 30.67 -1.27
N GLY A 23 7.97 29.40 -1.67
CA GLY A 23 8.65 28.92 -2.89
C GLY A 23 10.17 29.15 -2.87
N GLY A 24 10.72 29.60 -4.00
CA GLY A 24 12.17 29.78 -4.19
C GLY A 24 12.57 31.21 -4.52
N SER A 25 12.51 32.13 -3.55
CA SER A 25 12.91 33.53 -3.77
C SER A 25 14.43 33.67 -3.86
N PHE A 26 15.02 33.40 -5.02
CA PHE A 26 16.47 33.50 -5.20
C PHE A 26 16.96 34.93 -5.43
N GLU A 27 18.17 35.21 -4.94
CA GLU A 27 18.99 36.35 -5.34
C GLU A 27 19.62 36.07 -6.71
N TRP A 28 19.22 36.85 -7.72
CA TRP A 28 19.64 36.67 -9.10
C TRP A 28 20.81 37.59 -9.44
N PRO A 29 21.77 37.17 -10.28
CA PRO A 29 22.88 38.02 -10.71
C PRO A 29 22.42 39.33 -11.38
N CYS A 30 21.34 39.25 -12.17
CA CYS A 30 20.66 40.41 -12.74
C CYS A 30 19.20 40.06 -13.10
N SER A 31 18.38 41.07 -13.37
CA SER A 31 16.96 40.91 -13.77
C SER A 31 16.81 40.12 -15.07
N THR A 32 17.72 40.29 -16.02
CA THR A 32 17.75 39.56 -17.29
C THR A 32 17.88 38.05 -17.08
N THR A 33 18.82 37.59 -16.24
CA THR A 33 18.98 36.17 -15.93
C THR A 33 17.73 35.58 -15.30
N LYS A 34 17.10 36.31 -14.37
CA LYS A 34 15.81 35.91 -13.77
C LYS A 34 14.73 35.74 -14.83
N SER A 35 14.62 36.68 -15.77
CA SER A 35 13.63 36.61 -16.85
C SER A 35 13.87 35.42 -17.78
N ILE A 36 15.13 35.13 -18.13
CA ILE A 36 15.51 33.97 -18.96
C ILE A 36 15.14 32.66 -18.26
N PHE A 37 15.45 32.52 -16.96
CA PHE A 37 15.12 31.31 -16.22
C PHE A 37 13.61 31.12 -16.09
N LYS A 38 12.84 32.20 -15.94
CA LYS A 38 11.37 32.13 -15.95
C LYS A 38 10.82 31.74 -17.32
N SER A 39 11.25 32.40 -18.40
CA SER A 39 10.71 32.15 -19.74
C SER A 39 11.09 30.78 -20.30
N SER A 40 12.26 30.25 -19.94
CA SER A 40 12.71 28.90 -20.31
C SER A 40 12.13 27.79 -19.43
N GLY A 41 11.36 28.11 -18.38
CA GLY A 41 10.86 27.13 -17.42
C GLY A 41 11.91 26.58 -16.44
N ARG A 42 13.15 27.06 -16.49
CA ARG A 42 14.24 26.70 -15.55
C ARG A 42 14.04 27.25 -14.14
N TYR A 43 13.09 28.17 -13.95
CA TYR A 43 12.64 28.64 -12.64
C TYR A 43 11.12 28.67 -12.54
N VAL A 44 10.58 27.78 -11.72
CA VAL A 44 9.18 27.68 -11.35
C VAL A 44 9.09 27.75 -9.83
N SER A 45 8.75 28.92 -9.29
CA SER A 45 8.74 29.19 -7.83
C SER A 45 7.96 28.15 -7.02
N LYS A 46 6.83 27.67 -7.55
CA LYS A 46 5.99 26.67 -6.89
C LYS A 46 6.64 25.29 -6.76
N ASN A 47 7.65 25.00 -7.59
CA ASN A 47 8.34 23.71 -7.59
C ASN A 47 9.52 23.67 -6.60
N VAL A 48 9.79 24.77 -5.88
CA VAL A 48 10.89 24.87 -4.92
C VAL A 48 10.39 24.64 -3.50
N ILE A 49 10.94 23.64 -2.83
CA ILE A 49 10.67 23.31 -1.43
C ILE A 49 11.95 22.87 -0.73
N ALA A 50 12.17 23.35 0.49
CA ALA A 50 13.24 22.91 1.36
C ALA A 50 12.80 21.70 2.18
N THR A 51 13.65 20.68 2.20
CA THR A 51 13.42 19.46 2.97
C THR A 51 14.42 19.31 4.10
N ARG A 52 15.61 19.91 3.96
CA ARG A 52 16.70 19.85 4.92
C ARG A 52 17.39 21.19 5.06
N ALA A 53 18.03 21.39 6.19
CA ALA A 53 18.72 22.57 6.62
C ALA A 53 19.92 22.18 7.50
N ALA A 54 20.98 22.97 7.41
CA ALA A 54 22.09 23.01 8.34
C ALA A 54 22.28 24.46 8.81
N ILE A 55 22.53 24.65 10.09
CA ILE A 55 22.70 26.00 10.66
C ILE A 55 24.17 26.29 10.86
N TYR A 56 24.67 27.32 10.17
CA TYR A 56 26.02 27.84 10.40
C TYR A 56 25.95 29.31 10.75
N LYS A 57 26.25 29.64 12.01
CA LYS A 57 26.23 30.99 12.57
C LYS A 57 24.91 31.73 12.33
N ASP A 58 24.87 32.61 11.33
CA ASP A 58 23.72 33.45 11.00
C ASP A 58 23.03 33.03 9.70
N ASP A 59 23.43 31.89 9.13
CA ASP A 59 22.86 31.36 7.90
C ASP A 59 22.24 29.98 8.14
N ALA A 60 21.09 29.74 7.51
CA ALA A 60 20.57 28.41 7.28
C ALA A 60 20.91 28.00 5.84
N ILE A 61 21.64 26.91 5.68
CA ILE A 61 21.94 26.29 4.39
C ILE A 61 20.88 25.22 4.16
N VAL A 62 20.04 25.38 3.14
CA VAL A 62 18.88 24.54 2.85
C VAL A 62 19.09 23.68 1.61
N ALA A 63 18.70 22.42 1.70
CA ALA A 63 18.58 21.51 0.56
C ALA A 63 17.21 21.73 -0.11
N LEU A 64 17.25 21.94 -1.42
CA LEU A 64 16.11 22.16 -2.29
C LEU A 64 16.12 21.06 -3.37
N PRO A 65 15.66 19.84 -3.06
CA PRO A 65 15.73 18.74 -4.00
C PRO A 65 15.01 19.09 -5.31
N ARG A 66 15.57 18.68 -6.46
CA ARG A 66 14.92 18.85 -7.77
C ARG A 66 13.83 17.80 -7.95
N TYR A 67 12.77 17.85 -7.15
CA TYR A 67 11.65 16.92 -7.21
C TYR A 67 10.76 17.13 -8.44
N LYS A 68 10.63 18.37 -8.87
CA LYS A 68 9.89 18.81 -10.06
C LYS A 68 10.80 19.71 -10.90
N ALA A 69 10.49 19.87 -12.18
CA ALA A 69 11.29 20.74 -13.05
C ALA A 69 11.29 22.21 -12.59
N GLY A 70 12.31 22.99 -12.97
CA GLY A 70 12.35 24.43 -12.71
C GLY A 70 12.84 24.83 -11.31
N VAL A 71 13.68 24.00 -10.68
CA VAL A 71 14.39 24.33 -9.43
C VAL A 71 15.81 24.81 -9.77
N PRO A 72 16.10 26.13 -9.73
CA PRO A 72 17.31 26.69 -10.30
C PRO A 72 18.57 26.41 -9.46
N ALA A 73 18.42 26.29 -8.14
CA ALA A 73 19.48 25.90 -7.22
C ALA A 73 18.96 24.82 -6.27
N THR A 74 19.75 23.77 -6.08
CA THR A 74 19.40 22.65 -5.21
C THR A 74 20.05 22.75 -3.81
N LEU A 75 21.00 23.67 -3.65
CA LEU A 75 21.58 24.05 -2.36
C LEU A 75 21.66 25.57 -2.26
N ALA A 76 21.12 26.14 -1.19
CA ALA A 76 21.08 27.60 -1.02
C ALA A 76 21.25 27.99 0.45
N LYS A 77 21.62 29.24 0.70
CA LYS A 77 21.70 29.84 2.03
C LYS A 77 20.63 30.93 2.19
N LEU A 78 20.11 31.08 3.39
CA LEU A 78 19.24 32.19 3.78
C LEU A 78 19.67 32.74 5.14
N SER A 79 19.55 34.06 5.31
CA SER A 79 19.99 34.72 6.54
C SER A 79 18.99 34.57 7.67
N LEU A 80 19.45 34.08 8.81
CA LEU A 80 18.70 34.02 10.06
C LEU A 80 18.46 35.39 10.71
N LYS A 81 19.12 36.45 10.21
CA LYS A 81 18.92 37.84 10.66
C LYS A 81 17.76 38.52 9.96
N ASN A 82 17.18 37.90 8.93
CA ASN A 82 16.07 38.49 8.22
C ASN A 82 14.86 38.66 9.15
N LYS A 83 14.34 39.89 9.21
CA LYS A 83 13.16 40.26 10.00
C LYS A 83 11.90 40.44 9.13
N GLY A 84 12.01 40.31 7.81
CA GLY A 84 10.88 40.41 6.89
C GLY A 84 10.08 39.12 6.79
N CYS A 85 8.83 39.23 6.33
CA CYS A 85 7.92 38.08 6.11
C CYS A 85 8.36 37.15 4.96
N GLN A 86 9.40 37.51 4.20
CA GLN A 86 9.94 36.72 3.11
C GLN A 86 11.47 36.75 3.11
N SER A 87 12.09 35.58 3.09
CA SER A 87 13.53 35.42 2.98
C SER A 87 14.00 35.12 1.57
N THR A 88 15.07 35.80 1.17
CA THR A 88 15.75 35.58 -0.10
C THR A 88 16.87 34.55 0.08
N MET A 89 16.97 33.64 -0.87
CA MET A 89 17.95 32.57 -0.92
C MET A 89 19.10 32.92 -1.86
N THR A 90 20.33 32.73 -1.41
CA THR A 90 21.50 32.82 -2.28
C THR A 90 22.00 31.40 -2.58
N PRO A 91 22.19 30.99 -3.84
CA PRO A 91 22.76 29.69 -4.15
C PRO A 91 24.10 29.44 -3.46
N PHE A 92 24.28 28.23 -2.93
CA PHE A 92 25.45 27.88 -2.13
C PHE A 92 26.22 26.70 -2.73
N PRO A 93 27.55 26.79 -2.92
CA PRO A 93 28.39 27.94 -2.57
C PRO A 93 28.27 29.10 -3.57
N CYS A 94 27.88 28.82 -4.81
CA CYS A 94 27.65 29.82 -5.86
C CYS A 94 26.80 29.25 -7.00
N TRP A 95 26.38 30.11 -7.94
CA TRP A 95 25.55 29.74 -9.09
C TRP A 95 26.16 28.67 -10.00
N SER A 96 27.47 28.70 -10.25
CA SER A 96 28.12 27.71 -11.12
C SER A 96 28.10 26.29 -10.55
N GLN A 97 28.00 26.16 -9.22
CA GLN A 97 27.85 24.86 -8.56
C GLN A 97 26.40 24.32 -8.58
N GLN A 98 25.47 25.04 -9.19
CA GLN A 98 24.06 24.64 -9.31
C GLN A 98 23.67 24.27 -10.75
N GLU A 99 24.62 24.20 -11.67
CA GLU A 99 24.31 23.93 -13.08
C GLU A 99 23.82 22.48 -13.28
N GLU A 100 22.53 22.34 -13.60
CA GLU A 100 21.95 21.05 -13.97
C GLU A 100 22.57 20.54 -15.28
N GLY A 101 22.96 19.26 -15.30
CA GLY A 101 23.65 18.60 -16.41
C GLY A 101 25.17 18.56 -16.27
N THR A 102 25.76 19.49 -15.52
CA THR A 102 27.21 19.53 -15.28
C THR A 102 27.59 18.64 -14.10
N CYS A 103 28.15 17.44 -14.35
CA CYS A 103 28.36 16.45 -13.29
C CYS A 103 29.40 16.80 -12.21
N SER A 104 30.21 17.85 -12.40
CA SER A 104 31.00 18.44 -11.31
C SER A 104 30.16 19.32 -10.38
N ALA A 105 29.04 19.89 -10.84
CA ALA A 105 28.07 20.68 -10.10
C ALA A 105 26.94 19.83 -9.49
N LEU A 106 26.12 20.41 -8.61
CA LEU A 106 25.06 19.73 -7.87
C LEU A 106 23.79 19.52 -8.73
N GLN A 107 23.31 18.28 -8.75
CA GLN A 107 22.17 17.87 -9.57
C GLN A 107 20.88 17.80 -8.77
N SER A 108 20.85 17.13 -7.62
CA SER A 108 19.67 17.11 -6.74
C SER A 108 20.10 16.71 -5.34
N VAL A 109 20.25 17.72 -4.49
CA VAL A 109 20.62 17.56 -3.09
C VAL A 109 19.40 17.15 -2.28
N VAL A 110 19.46 15.97 -1.66
CA VAL A 110 18.35 15.41 -0.87
C VAL A 110 18.59 15.47 0.63
N ASP A 111 19.86 15.51 1.06
CA ASP A 111 20.23 15.62 2.47
C ASP A 111 21.54 16.36 2.68
N VAL A 112 21.66 16.97 3.87
CA VAL A 112 22.86 17.71 4.31
C VAL A 112 23.17 17.42 5.76
N TYR A 113 24.46 17.27 6.08
CA TYR A 113 24.96 17.08 7.44
C TYR A 113 26.16 18.00 7.68
N LEU A 114 26.04 18.90 8.67
CA LEU A 114 27.15 19.77 9.08
C LEU A 114 27.89 19.11 10.23
N ASP A 115 29.17 18.82 10.02
CA ASP A 115 30.00 18.19 11.04
C ASP A 115 30.67 19.21 11.98
N PRO A 116 31.28 18.74 13.09
CA PRO A 116 31.98 19.60 14.04
C PRO A 116 33.18 20.38 13.47
N GLN A 117 33.69 19.99 12.29
CA GLN A 117 34.84 20.59 11.62
C GLN A 117 34.41 21.67 10.61
N GLU A 118 33.14 22.10 10.67
CA GLU A 118 32.54 23.07 9.76
C GLU A 118 32.56 22.59 8.30
N ILE A 119 32.51 21.28 8.08
CA ILE A 119 32.33 20.67 6.76
C ILE A 119 30.86 20.29 6.59
N LEU A 120 30.23 20.86 5.57
CA LEU A 120 28.91 20.46 5.11
C LEU A 120 29.05 19.30 4.14
N TRP A 121 28.58 18.13 4.56
CA TRP A 121 28.43 16.96 3.71
C TRP A 121 27.09 17.03 3.01
N VAL A 122 27.11 16.96 1.67
CA VAL A 122 25.96 17.19 0.80
C VAL A 122 25.71 15.93 -0.01
N LEU A 123 24.56 15.29 0.16
CA LEU A 123 24.16 14.11 -0.61
C LEU A 123 23.47 14.54 -1.91
N ASP A 124 24.15 14.37 -3.03
CA ASP A 124 23.62 14.59 -4.37
C ASP A 124 23.31 13.26 -5.05
N THR A 125 22.03 13.03 -5.35
CA THR A 125 21.58 11.75 -5.92
C THR A 125 21.85 11.62 -7.41
N GLY A 126 22.14 12.74 -8.10
CA GLY A 126 22.27 12.76 -9.55
C GLY A 126 20.93 12.60 -10.31
N VAL A 127 19.80 12.49 -9.61
CA VAL A 127 18.46 12.28 -10.19
C VAL A 127 17.58 13.50 -9.95
N VAL A 128 17.04 14.06 -11.03
CA VAL A 128 16.11 15.20 -11.01
C VAL A 128 14.69 14.75 -11.39
N ASN A 129 13.70 15.60 -11.15
CA ASN A 129 12.28 15.38 -11.44
C ASN A 129 11.70 14.11 -10.80
N SER A 130 12.17 13.76 -9.60
CA SER A 130 11.85 12.48 -8.95
C SER A 130 10.38 12.30 -8.53
N LEU A 131 9.56 13.36 -8.52
CA LEU A 131 8.10 13.31 -8.30
C LEU A 131 7.28 13.41 -9.60
N GLU A 132 7.94 13.63 -10.74
CA GLU A 132 7.36 13.65 -12.07
C GLU A 132 7.93 12.47 -12.85
N GLU A 133 8.77 12.74 -13.85
CA GLU A 133 9.54 11.73 -14.58
C GLU A 133 11.01 11.78 -14.13
N PRO A 134 11.49 10.81 -13.32
CA PRO A 134 12.86 10.85 -12.80
C PRO A 134 13.90 10.75 -13.91
N ILE A 135 14.80 11.72 -13.99
CA ILE A 135 15.89 11.77 -14.97
C ILE A 135 17.22 11.68 -14.25
N ARG A 136 18.04 10.68 -14.58
CA ARG A 136 19.42 10.59 -14.10
C ARG A 136 20.31 11.50 -14.95
N ARG A 137 20.73 12.63 -14.38
CA ARG A 137 21.68 13.56 -15.01
C ARG A 137 23.11 13.11 -14.81
N CYS A 138 23.43 12.65 -13.61
CA CYS A 138 24.79 12.29 -13.22
C CYS A 138 24.81 11.08 -12.26
N PRO A 139 25.98 10.48 -12.02
CA PRO A 139 26.13 9.51 -10.95
C PRO A 139 25.97 10.15 -9.55
N PRO A 140 25.52 9.39 -8.55
CA PRO A 140 25.36 9.91 -7.19
C PRO A 140 26.71 10.15 -6.51
N LYS A 141 26.77 11.20 -5.69
CA LYS A 141 27.99 11.61 -4.99
C LYS A 141 27.69 12.27 -3.65
N VAL A 142 28.67 12.28 -2.76
CA VAL A 142 28.68 13.14 -1.58
C VAL A 142 29.73 14.23 -1.76
N VAL A 143 29.35 15.48 -1.59
CA VAL A 143 30.24 16.63 -1.70
C VAL A 143 30.50 17.22 -0.32
N ALA A 144 31.76 17.35 0.06
CA ALA A 144 32.18 17.99 1.30
C ALA A 144 32.56 19.44 1.01
N ILE A 145 31.88 20.40 1.65
CA ILE A 145 32.07 21.83 1.45
C ILE A 145 32.47 22.46 2.77
N ASN A 146 33.61 23.14 2.81
CA ASN A 146 33.98 23.94 3.98
C ASN A 146 33.09 25.19 4.02
N VAL A 147 32.19 25.29 5.01
CA VAL A 147 31.15 26.34 5.01
C VAL A 147 31.70 27.74 5.23
N LYS A 148 32.88 27.86 5.86
CA LYS A 148 33.57 29.14 6.08
C LYS A 148 34.12 29.72 4.77
N THR A 149 34.65 28.87 3.90
CA THR A 149 35.31 29.31 2.65
C THR A 149 34.46 29.11 1.40
N GLY A 150 33.40 28.29 1.49
CA GLY A 150 32.59 27.87 0.35
C GLY A 150 33.31 26.91 -0.61
N LYS A 151 34.53 26.45 -0.27
CA LYS A 151 35.32 25.56 -1.13
C LYS A 151 34.88 24.11 -0.96
N VAL A 152 34.74 23.42 -2.08
CA VAL A 152 34.63 21.95 -2.11
C VAL A 152 35.98 21.36 -1.70
N VAL A 153 36.02 20.60 -0.62
CA VAL A 153 37.24 19.97 -0.08
C VAL A 153 37.36 18.50 -0.50
N LYS A 154 36.24 17.83 -0.77
CA LYS A 154 36.22 16.44 -1.23
C LYS A 154 34.94 16.16 -2.02
N THR A 155 35.06 15.29 -3.02
CA THR A 155 33.90 14.62 -3.64
C THR A 155 34.11 13.12 -3.48
N VAL A 156 33.08 12.45 -2.98
CA VAL A 156 33.01 11.00 -2.80
C VAL A 156 32.09 10.46 -3.87
N ASP A 157 32.63 9.60 -4.74
CA ASP A 157 31.86 8.91 -5.77
C ASP A 157 31.16 7.68 -5.16
N LEU A 158 29.83 7.61 -5.31
CA LEU A 158 29.02 6.50 -4.83
C LEU A 158 28.66 5.50 -5.94
N SER A 159 29.09 5.73 -7.18
CA SER A 159 28.70 4.94 -8.36
C SER A 159 28.95 3.43 -8.19
N GLY A 160 30.10 3.07 -7.61
CA GLY A 160 30.45 1.66 -7.36
C GLY A 160 29.69 1.00 -6.20
N LEU A 161 28.88 1.76 -5.45
CA LEU A 161 28.14 1.30 -4.27
C LEU A 161 26.62 1.25 -4.50
N VAL A 162 26.15 1.72 -5.66
CA VAL A 162 24.73 1.80 -6.01
C VAL A 162 24.40 0.89 -7.19
N CYS A 163 23.12 0.57 -7.34
CA CYS A 163 22.57 -0.08 -8.53
C CYS A 163 21.38 0.71 -9.07
N ALA A 164 20.80 0.26 -10.19
CA ALA A 164 19.67 0.94 -10.82
C ALA A 164 18.45 1.09 -9.88
N ALA A 165 18.29 0.19 -8.90
CA ALA A 165 17.21 0.24 -7.93
C ALA A 165 17.49 1.19 -6.75
N SER A 166 18.75 1.60 -6.51
CA SER A 166 19.16 2.36 -5.33
C SER A 166 18.40 3.67 -5.14
N ARG A 167 18.06 3.97 -3.88
CA ARG A 167 17.36 5.19 -3.46
C ARG A 167 18.04 5.80 -2.26
N LEU A 168 18.93 6.74 -2.53
CA LEU A 168 19.69 7.45 -1.51
C LEU A 168 18.84 8.57 -0.91
N GLN A 169 18.76 8.62 0.41
CA GLN A 169 17.83 9.53 1.10
C GLN A 169 18.45 10.30 2.26
N TYR A 170 19.27 9.64 3.09
CA TYR A 170 19.87 10.24 4.28
C TYR A 170 21.37 10.06 4.30
N LEU A 171 22.05 11.04 4.91
CA LEU A 171 23.50 11.11 5.04
C LEU A 171 23.86 11.57 6.45
N VAL A 172 24.83 10.90 7.06
CA VAL A 172 25.51 11.36 8.29
C VAL A 172 27.02 11.10 8.18
N ALA A 173 27.82 11.93 8.83
CA ALA A 173 29.26 11.77 8.91
C ALA A 173 29.71 11.58 10.38
N ASP A 174 30.64 10.66 10.59
CA ASP A 174 31.20 10.34 11.91
C ASP A 174 32.72 10.26 11.84
N TYR A 175 33.35 10.41 13.00
CA TYR A 175 34.81 10.32 13.15
C TYR A 175 35.12 9.13 14.03
N SER A 176 35.97 8.21 13.57
CA SER A 176 36.48 7.14 14.42
C SER A 176 37.45 7.70 15.46
N ALA A 177 37.76 6.88 16.48
CA ALA A 177 38.65 7.28 17.58
C ALA A 177 40.07 7.69 17.11
N ASP A 178 40.51 7.20 15.96
CA ASP A 178 41.78 7.55 15.30
C ASP A 178 41.68 8.79 14.38
N GLY A 179 40.51 9.45 14.34
CA GLY A 179 40.27 10.66 13.55
C GLY A 179 39.93 10.42 12.07
N ARG A 180 39.77 9.18 11.62
CA ARG A 180 39.31 8.92 10.24
C ARG A 180 37.85 9.30 10.07
N VAL A 181 37.53 9.79 8.87
CA VAL A 181 36.19 10.28 8.55
C VAL A 181 35.40 9.20 7.81
N PHE A 182 34.24 8.88 8.34
CA PHE A 182 33.30 7.94 7.74
C PHE A 182 32.01 8.63 7.36
N VAL A 183 31.53 8.32 6.16
CA VAL A 183 30.24 8.76 5.65
C VAL A 183 29.31 7.56 5.57
N TYR A 184 28.09 7.73 6.10
CA TYR A 184 27.02 6.74 6.02
C TYR A 184 25.86 7.28 5.21
N VAL A 185 25.42 6.53 4.21
CA VAL A 185 24.30 6.91 3.34
C VAL A 185 23.26 5.80 3.35
N SER A 186 21.98 6.12 3.57
CA SER A 186 20.92 5.11 3.45
C SER A 186 20.61 4.83 1.99
N ASP A 187 20.48 3.55 1.66
CA ASP A 187 19.90 3.08 0.41
C ASP A 187 18.64 2.25 0.72
N ALA A 188 17.50 2.94 0.71
CA ALA A 188 16.23 2.38 1.17
C ALA A 188 15.74 1.24 0.26
N ALA A 189 15.94 1.32 -1.05
CA ALA A 189 15.44 0.31 -1.97
C ALA A 189 16.26 -0.98 -1.94
N THR A 190 17.54 -0.92 -1.57
CA THR A 190 18.41 -2.10 -1.52
C THR A 190 18.66 -2.62 -0.10
N ARG A 191 17.99 -2.03 0.91
CA ARG A 191 18.12 -2.40 2.32
C ARG A 191 19.57 -2.39 2.76
N ALA A 192 20.26 -1.29 2.48
CA ALA A 192 21.66 -1.14 2.77
C ALA A 192 22.00 0.22 3.38
N ILE A 193 23.07 0.24 4.15
CA ILE A 193 23.80 1.46 4.52
C ILE A 193 25.10 1.42 3.73
N LEU A 194 25.35 2.43 2.92
CA LEU A 194 26.64 2.63 2.27
C LEU A 194 27.59 3.21 3.31
N VAL A 195 28.75 2.59 3.48
CA VAL A 195 29.80 3.04 4.39
C VAL A 195 30.99 3.46 3.54
N TYR A 196 31.48 4.69 3.72
CA TYR A 196 32.63 5.20 2.99
C TYR A 196 33.68 5.75 3.95
N ASP A 197 34.87 5.15 3.96
CA ASP A 197 36.06 5.69 4.63
C ASP A 197 36.68 6.74 3.70
N VAL A 198 36.46 8.01 4.04
CA VAL A 198 36.91 9.14 3.21
C VAL A 198 38.42 9.25 3.22
N THR A 199 39.07 8.89 4.33
CA THR A 199 40.51 8.95 4.49
C THR A 199 41.21 7.90 3.62
N SER A 200 40.72 6.66 3.62
CA SER A 200 41.30 5.60 2.77
C SER A 200 40.73 5.54 1.35
N GLY A 201 39.67 6.29 1.06
CA GLY A 201 39.04 6.32 -0.27
C GLY A 201 38.31 5.02 -0.61
N ARG A 202 37.86 4.25 0.39
CA ARG A 202 37.22 2.95 0.20
C ARG A 202 35.79 2.98 0.72
N GLY A 203 34.88 2.41 -0.06
CA GLY A 203 33.50 2.23 0.36
C GLY A 203 33.01 0.81 0.18
N TYR A 204 31.99 0.45 0.95
CA TYR A 204 31.33 -0.84 0.87
C TYR A 204 29.88 -0.72 1.34
N ARG A 205 29.11 -1.78 1.10
CA ARG A 205 27.68 -1.85 1.40
C ARG A 205 27.47 -2.75 2.60
N VAL A 206 26.77 -2.23 3.61
CA VAL A 206 26.27 -3.03 4.73
C VAL A 206 24.82 -3.35 4.47
N VAL A 207 24.53 -4.59 4.10
CA VAL A 207 23.16 -5.08 3.91
C VAL A 207 22.52 -5.32 5.27
N LEU A 208 21.38 -4.67 5.53
CA LEU A 208 20.68 -4.79 6.80
C LEU A 208 19.88 -6.11 6.85
N PRO A 209 19.61 -6.67 8.05
CA PRO A 209 18.78 -7.87 8.22
C PRO A 209 17.37 -7.70 7.63
N LYS A 210 16.75 -8.80 7.18
CA LYS A 210 15.34 -8.83 6.70
C LYS A 210 14.35 -8.24 7.71
N ALA A 211 14.59 -8.44 9.00
CA ALA A 211 13.75 -7.91 10.08
C ALA A 211 13.59 -6.39 10.05
N VAL A 212 14.58 -5.66 9.49
CA VAL A 212 14.55 -4.19 9.40
C VAL A 212 13.47 -3.68 8.45
N THR A 213 13.10 -4.49 7.46
CA THR A 213 12.08 -4.17 6.44
C THR A 213 10.73 -4.83 6.71
N LEU A 214 10.54 -5.44 7.88
CA LEU A 214 9.27 -6.11 8.21
C LEU A 214 8.14 -5.06 8.30
N GLY A 215 7.13 -5.18 7.43
CA GLY A 215 6.06 -4.19 7.25
C GLY A 215 6.40 -2.99 6.34
N ALA A 216 7.58 -2.94 5.72
CA ALA A 216 7.98 -1.85 4.83
C ALA A 216 7.69 -2.16 3.33
N PRO A 217 7.04 -1.26 2.56
CA PRO A 217 6.85 -1.45 1.13
C PRO A 217 8.15 -1.36 0.34
N ARG A 218 8.15 -1.83 -0.92
CA ARG A 218 9.31 -1.71 -1.83
C ARG A 218 9.78 -0.27 -2.03
N ARG A 219 8.88 0.71 -1.88
CA ARG A 219 9.14 2.15 -2.00
C ARG A 219 8.93 2.81 -0.64
N ASP A 220 9.93 2.68 0.23
CA ASP A 220 9.85 3.23 1.59
C ASP A 220 11.05 4.17 1.87
N VAL A 221 11.05 4.79 3.05
CA VAL A 221 12.05 5.74 3.51
C VAL A 221 12.89 5.11 4.62
N LEU A 222 14.20 4.95 4.41
CA LEU A 222 15.13 4.46 5.43
C LEU A 222 15.81 5.64 6.13
N TYR A 223 15.33 5.97 7.32
CA TYR A 223 15.89 7.02 8.16
C TYR A 223 17.19 6.55 8.83
N LEU A 224 18.17 7.45 8.91
CA LEU A 224 19.40 7.28 9.68
C LEU A 224 19.54 8.44 10.67
N SER A 225 20.00 8.14 11.88
CA SER A 225 20.31 9.15 12.90
C SER A 225 21.55 8.73 13.65
N LEU A 226 22.58 9.58 13.60
CA LEU A 226 23.81 9.38 14.34
C LEU A 226 23.64 9.93 15.76
N ILE A 227 23.72 9.05 16.75
CA ILE A 227 23.76 9.43 18.16
C ILE A 227 25.17 9.24 18.71
N ARG A 228 25.56 10.11 19.66
CA ARG A 228 26.82 10.03 20.40
C ARG A 228 26.52 9.82 21.87
N ARG A 229 27.09 8.76 22.44
CA ARG A 229 26.93 8.39 23.85
C ARG A 229 27.98 9.08 24.71
N SER A 230 27.69 9.20 26.00
CA SER A 230 28.58 9.81 26.99
C SER A 230 29.90 9.07 27.18
N ASP A 231 29.96 7.78 26.82
CA ASP A 231 31.18 6.96 26.83
C ASP A 231 32.09 7.21 25.61
N GLY A 232 31.74 8.16 24.75
CA GLY A 232 32.48 8.49 23.53
C GLY A 232 32.17 7.58 22.34
N SER A 233 31.30 6.58 22.50
CA SER A 233 30.88 5.72 21.40
C SER A 233 29.76 6.35 20.56
N SER A 234 29.81 6.09 19.25
CA SER A 234 28.78 6.50 18.29
C SER A 234 27.93 5.32 17.85
N CYS A 235 26.65 5.57 17.59
CA CYS A 235 25.70 4.56 17.11
C CYS A 235 24.78 5.16 16.04
N LEU A 236 24.48 4.39 15.01
CA LEU A 236 23.39 4.72 14.08
C LEU A 236 22.11 4.09 14.59
N ILE A 237 21.10 4.93 14.79
CA ILE A 237 19.71 4.52 14.93
C ILE A 237 19.03 4.65 13.58
N PHE A 238 18.30 3.61 13.18
CA PHE A 238 17.67 3.56 11.87
C PHE A 238 16.35 2.80 11.90
N THR A 239 15.45 3.19 11.00
CA THR A 239 14.16 2.56 10.81
C THR A 239 13.63 2.90 9.43
N TYR A 240 12.81 2.01 8.87
CA TYR A 240 11.96 2.34 7.74
C TYR A 240 10.71 3.10 8.20
N LEU A 241 10.18 4.04 7.41
CA LEU A 241 8.95 4.78 7.76
C LEU A 241 7.80 3.82 8.07
N SER A 242 7.50 2.90 7.15
CA SER A 242 6.45 1.89 7.35
C SER A 242 6.90 0.66 8.15
N GLY A 243 8.20 0.46 8.37
CA GLY A 243 8.68 -0.64 9.20
C GLY A 243 8.07 -0.60 10.61
N THR A 244 7.96 -1.72 11.32
CA THR A 244 7.27 -1.74 12.63
C THR A 244 8.19 -1.51 13.83
N ARG A 245 9.51 -1.45 13.60
CA ARG A 245 10.52 -1.47 14.69
C ARG A 245 11.64 -0.46 14.49
N MET A 246 12.29 -0.10 15.61
CA MET A 246 13.50 0.72 15.64
C MET A 246 14.73 -0.15 15.81
N PHE A 247 15.82 0.19 15.13
CA PHE A 247 17.07 -0.56 15.18
C PHE A 247 18.24 0.35 15.49
N SER A 248 19.31 -0.24 16.03
CA SER A 248 20.57 0.45 16.24
C SER A 248 21.77 -0.42 15.88
N ILE A 249 22.87 0.20 15.49
CA ILE A 249 24.16 -0.45 15.27
C ILE A 249 25.29 0.51 15.64
N ARG A 250 26.25 0.04 16.45
CA ARG A 250 27.45 0.85 16.78
C ARG A 250 28.25 1.13 15.52
N THR A 251 28.73 2.37 15.37
CA THR A 251 29.45 2.78 14.15
C THR A 251 30.77 2.02 13.99
N GLU A 252 31.41 1.61 15.08
CA GLU A 252 32.63 0.78 15.05
C GLU A 252 32.46 -0.53 14.26
N TYR A 253 31.28 -1.13 14.28
CA TYR A 253 30.99 -2.36 13.53
C TYR A 253 30.78 -2.06 12.06
N LEU A 254 30.11 -0.94 11.76
CA LEU A 254 29.94 -0.45 10.40
C LEU A 254 31.31 -0.14 9.77
N GLN A 255 32.18 0.58 10.48
CA GLN A 255 33.53 0.98 10.04
C GLN A 255 34.47 -0.20 9.74
N LYS A 256 34.23 -1.35 10.38
CA LYS A 256 34.97 -2.61 10.16
C LYS A 256 34.29 -3.54 9.14
N GLY A 257 33.16 -3.13 8.56
CA GLY A 257 32.35 -4.00 7.68
C GLY A 257 31.74 -5.23 8.38
N SER A 258 31.71 -5.25 9.71
CA SER A 258 31.36 -6.41 10.54
C SER A 258 29.96 -6.28 11.14
N ALA A 259 28.94 -6.02 10.31
CA ALA A 259 27.59 -5.72 10.76
C ALA A 259 26.71 -6.96 11.03
N SER A 260 27.14 -8.15 10.58
CA SER A 260 26.36 -9.38 10.75
C SER A 260 26.16 -9.72 12.22
N GLY A 261 24.90 -9.89 12.64
CA GLY A 261 24.53 -10.15 14.04
C GLY A 261 24.80 -9.00 15.02
N LYS A 262 25.12 -7.79 14.53
CA LYS A 262 25.42 -6.60 15.37
C LYS A 262 24.34 -5.52 15.32
N VAL A 263 23.25 -5.78 14.60
CA VAL A 263 22.06 -4.91 14.60
C VAL A 263 21.20 -5.26 15.80
N HIS A 264 20.94 -4.27 16.65
CA HIS A 264 20.10 -4.40 17.83
C HIS A 264 18.70 -3.86 17.56
N ASP A 265 17.69 -4.65 17.92
CA ASP A 265 16.30 -4.24 17.93
C ASP A 265 16.01 -3.45 19.20
N LEU A 266 15.58 -2.19 19.05
CA LEU A 266 15.29 -1.30 20.18
C LEU A 266 13.85 -1.46 20.68
N GLY A 267 12.94 -1.99 19.86
CA GLY A 267 11.52 -2.14 20.18
C GLY A 267 10.58 -1.77 19.04
N ALA A 268 9.29 -2.06 19.26
CA ALA A 268 8.23 -1.72 18.33
C ALA A 268 7.92 -0.22 18.35
N LYS A 269 7.68 0.37 17.17
CA LYS A 269 7.21 1.75 17.06
C LYS A 269 5.74 1.82 17.44
N PRO A 270 5.31 2.81 18.25
CA PRO A 270 3.89 2.98 18.55
C PRO A 270 3.03 3.27 17.32
N GLN A 271 3.59 4.02 16.36
CA GLN A 271 2.99 4.36 15.06
C GLN A 271 4.11 4.58 14.04
N LYS A 272 3.77 4.82 12.77
CA LYS A 272 4.77 5.20 11.75
C LYS A 272 5.43 6.53 12.15
N MET A 273 6.75 6.53 12.23
CA MET A 273 7.54 7.67 12.72
C MET A 273 8.38 8.26 11.58
N VAL A 274 8.27 9.56 11.40
CA VAL A 274 9.13 10.37 10.55
C VAL A 274 10.26 10.90 11.43
N ILE A 275 11.49 10.43 11.21
CA ILE A 275 12.65 10.92 11.95
C ILE A 275 13.07 12.29 11.39
N LEU A 276 13.13 13.28 12.27
CA LEU A 276 13.35 14.68 11.92
C LEU A 276 14.79 15.14 12.15
N GLY A 277 15.53 14.51 13.07
CA GLY A 277 16.92 14.83 13.31
C GLY A 277 17.38 14.51 14.73
N THR A 278 18.54 15.02 15.11
CA THR A 278 19.15 14.79 16.42
C THR A 278 19.68 16.10 17.00
N ASP A 279 19.91 16.14 18.32
CA ASP A 279 20.69 17.20 18.96
C ASP A 279 22.22 17.02 18.79
N ASN A 280 22.64 16.01 18.03
CA ASN A 280 24.03 15.56 17.84
C ASN A 280 24.65 14.90 19.09
N GLY A 281 23.87 14.71 20.15
CA GLY A 281 24.13 13.90 21.33
C GLY A 281 23.29 12.62 21.29
N SER A 282 22.49 12.38 22.33
CA SER A 282 21.67 11.17 22.44
C SER A 282 20.21 11.36 22.03
N ALA A 283 19.74 12.60 21.79
CA ALA A 283 18.33 12.82 21.54
C ALA A 283 17.98 12.71 20.06
N ILE A 284 16.88 12.01 19.78
CA ILE A 284 16.24 11.91 18.47
C ILE A 284 14.92 12.67 18.50
N PHE A 285 14.69 13.47 17.47
CA PHE A 285 13.43 14.16 17.25
C PHE A 285 12.66 13.47 16.14
N PHE A 286 11.36 13.28 16.35
CA PHE A 286 10.49 12.63 15.39
C PHE A 286 9.07 13.18 15.49
N ARG A 287 8.26 12.90 14.47
CA ARG A 287 6.80 13.06 14.52
C ARG A 287 6.14 11.78 14.03
N TYR A 288 4.88 11.60 14.36
CA TYR A 288 4.09 10.54 13.74
C TYR A 288 3.66 10.95 12.32
N GLU A 289 3.52 9.96 11.44
CA GLU A 289 3.03 10.20 10.08
C GLU A 289 1.64 10.89 10.14
N GLY A 290 1.45 11.91 9.29
CA GLY A 290 0.22 12.70 9.28
C GLY A 290 0.02 13.69 10.44
N GLN A 291 0.83 13.63 11.50
CA GLN A 291 0.70 14.52 12.66
C GLN A 291 1.76 15.63 12.64
N SER A 292 1.41 16.78 13.23
CA SER A 292 2.24 17.99 13.29
C SER A 292 3.09 18.10 14.55
N ASP A 293 2.74 17.35 15.62
CA ASP A 293 3.46 17.37 16.89
C ASP A 293 4.85 16.72 16.77
N VAL A 294 5.85 17.34 17.39
CA VAL A 294 7.21 16.82 17.43
C VAL A 294 7.54 16.33 18.83
N TYR A 295 8.05 15.11 18.85
CA TYR A 295 8.50 14.38 20.02
C TYR A 295 10.02 14.33 20.06
N ARG A 296 10.56 14.30 21.28
CA ARG A 296 11.96 14.04 21.61
C ARG A 296 12.02 12.70 22.34
N TRP A 297 12.95 11.85 21.93
CA TRP A 297 13.31 10.63 22.64
C TRP A 297 14.82 10.65 22.94
N ASP A 298 15.20 10.42 24.19
CA ASP A 298 16.59 10.23 24.57
C ASP A 298 16.99 8.76 24.35
N ALA A 299 17.86 8.50 23.37
CA ALA A 299 18.25 7.15 22.99
C ALA A 299 19.12 6.41 24.03
N THR A 300 19.42 7.05 25.17
CA THR A 300 19.97 6.37 26.35
C THR A 300 18.89 5.63 27.15
N THR A 301 17.62 6.00 26.98
CA THR A 301 16.46 5.36 27.61
C THR A 301 15.86 4.29 26.71
N CYS A 302 15.06 3.37 27.29
CA CYS A 302 14.35 2.35 26.52
C CYS A 302 13.40 2.98 25.50
N PHE A 303 13.31 2.38 24.31
CA PHE A 303 12.41 2.84 23.26
C PHE A 303 10.95 2.46 23.60
N LYS A 304 10.28 3.33 24.35
CA LYS A 304 8.89 3.19 24.79
C LYS A 304 8.20 4.55 24.79
N SER A 305 6.90 4.56 24.53
CA SER A 305 6.08 5.78 24.45
C SER A 305 6.13 6.64 25.71
N GLU A 306 6.27 6.03 26.88
CA GLU A 306 6.47 6.71 28.17
C GLU A 306 7.73 7.61 28.23
N ASN A 307 8.73 7.33 27.39
CA ASN A 307 9.97 8.09 27.31
C ASN A 307 9.95 9.15 26.18
N PHE A 308 8.81 9.34 25.49
CA PHE A 308 8.67 10.29 24.40
C PHE A 308 8.07 11.60 24.92
N GLN A 309 8.81 12.68 24.77
CA GLN A 309 8.43 14.00 25.27
C GLN A 309 7.97 14.86 24.10
N ILE A 310 6.76 15.41 24.14
CA ILE A 310 6.34 16.43 23.16
C ILE A 310 7.16 17.69 23.43
N VAL A 311 7.85 18.18 22.42
CA VAL A 311 8.70 19.39 22.49
C VAL A 311 8.18 20.53 21.61
N HIS A 312 7.26 20.23 20.69
CA HIS A 312 6.60 21.24 19.86
C HIS A 312 5.21 20.75 19.48
N GLN A 313 4.21 21.60 19.66
CA GLN A 313 2.84 21.36 19.18
C GLN A 313 2.67 22.09 17.86
N GLY A 314 2.46 21.33 16.79
CA GLY A 314 2.36 21.88 15.45
C GLY A 314 0.96 22.41 15.14
N THR A 315 0.82 23.15 14.04
CA THR A 315 -0.49 23.58 13.52
C THR A 315 -0.95 22.63 12.41
N GLU A 316 -2.26 22.43 12.24
CA GLU A 316 -2.81 21.46 11.27
C GLU A 316 -2.34 21.66 9.81
N CYS A 317 -1.86 22.86 9.45
CA CYS A 317 -1.48 23.22 8.09
C CYS A 317 0.02 23.08 7.77
N GLN A 318 0.87 22.72 8.74
CA GLN A 318 2.32 22.61 8.53
C GLN A 318 2.88 21.33 9.16
N LEU A 319 3.73 20.65 8.40
CA LEU A 319 4.45 19.47 8.87
C LEU A 319 5.94 19.75 8.97
N ALA A 320 6.51 19.32 10.10
CA ALA A 320 7.95 19.32 10.29
C ALA A 320 8.61 18.35 9.30
N THR A 321 9.63 18.82 8.59
CA THR A 321 10.46 18.01 7.71
C THR A 321 11.83 17.73 8.33
N GLN A 322 12.31 18.61 9.21
CA GLN A 322 13.55 18.41 9.95
C GLN A 322 13.59 19.17 11.28
N VAL A 323 14.34 18.66 12.24
CA VAL A 323 14.81 19.36 13.44
C VAL A 323 16.34 19.45 13.39
N VAL A 324 16.89 20.64 13.57
CA VAL A 324 18.31 20.94 13.38
C VAL A 324 18.87 21.78 14.54
N PRO A 325 20.10 21.48 15.03
CA PRO A 325 20.74 22.30 16.06
C PRO A 325 21.23 23.65 15.54
N ASP A 326 20.97 24.73 16.28
CA ASP A 326 21.55 26.07 16.13
C ASP A 326 22.60 26.27 17.22
N TYR A 327 23.80 25.74 16.98
CA TYR A 327 24.89 25.71 17.97
C TYR A 327 25.28 27.10 18.48
N LYS A 328 25.28 28.11 17.60
CA LYS A 328 25.61 29.50 17.98
C LYS A 328 24.69 30.05 19.06
N ARG A 329 23.42 29.61 19.09
CA ARG A 329 22.40 30.11 20.01
C ARG A 329 21.95 29.09 21.04
N GLY A 330 22.59 27.91 21.09
CA GLY A 330 22.29 26.86 22.07
C GLY A 330 20.84 26.39 22.04
N ARG A 331 20.24 26.23 20.85
CA ARG A 331 18.81 25.87 20.69
C ARG A 331 18.56 24.95 19.51
N MET A 332 17.39 24.31 19.49
CA MET A 332 16.91 23.52 18.35
C MET A 332 15.96 24.35 17.48
N ARG A 333 16.03 24.14 16.17
CA ARG A 333 15.13 24.73 15.19
C ARG A 333 14.37 23.65 14.45
N ILE A 334 13.18 24.00 13.98
CA ILE A 334 12.27 23.11 13.25
C ILE A 334 11.98 23.71 11.88
N LEU A 335 12.23 22.94 10.83
CA LEU A 335 11.89 23.27 9.45
C LEU A 335 10.50 22.73 9.15
N GLU A 336 9.54 23.61 8.96
CA GLU A 336 8.14 23.26 8.71
C GLU A 336 7.71 23.75 7.33
N SER A 337 6.80 23.01 6.70
CA SER A 337 6.21 23.41 5.43
C SER A 337 4.83 22.82 5.23
N ASN A 338 4.07 23.38 4.30
CA ASN A 338 2.87 22.72 3.76
C ASN A 338 3.26 21.68 2.70
N PHE A 339 4.19 20.78 3.05
CA PHE A 339 4.66 19.69 2.19
C PHE A 339 3.52 18.85 1.59
N PRO A 340 2.42 18.51 2.30
CA PRO A 340 1.29 17.80 1.71
C PRO A 340 0.70 18.52 0.49
N ASP A 341 0.49 19.84 0.58
CA ASP A 341 -0.03 20.65 -0.53
C ASP A 341 0.94 20.68 -1.71
N PHE A 342 2.25 20.72 -1.42
CA PHE A 342 3.29 20.70 -2.46
C PHE A 342 3.25 19.39 -3.27
N ILE A 343 3.07 18.26 -2.58
CA ILE A 343 2.93 16.94 -3.20
C ILE A 343 1.64 16.85 -4.01
N GLN A 344 0.52 17.34 -3.47
CA GLN A 344 -0.80 17.31 -4.12
C GLN A 344 -0.95 18.34 -5.26
N GLY A 345 -0.06 19.33 -5.34
CA GLY A 345 -0.12 20.40 -6.33
C GLY A 345 -1.16 21.48 -6.03
N THR A 346 -1.62 21.58 -4.79
CA THR A 346 -2.63 22.55 -4.31
C THR A 346 -2.04 23.86 -3.78
N ILE A 347 -0.71 23.99 -3.77
CA ILE A 347 -0.02 25.23 -3.42
C ILE A 347 -0.34 26.36 -4.40
N GLY A 348 -0.51 27.58 -3.87
CA GLY A 348 -0.68 28.79 -4.67
C GLY A 348 0.62 29.24 -5.34
N CYS A 349 1.16 30.39 -4.92
CA CYS A 349 2.39 30.94 -5.50
C CYS A 349 3.68 30.18 -5.12
N GLY A 350 3.58 29.27 -4.14
CA GLY A 350 4.63 28.32 -3.76
C GLY A 350 4.37 27.66 -2.40
N ALA A 351 5.22 26.72 -2.02
CA ALA A 351 5.14 26.09 -0.69
C ALA A 351 5.54 27.09 0.39
N ASN A 352 4.69 27.25 1.40
CA ASN A 352 4.95 28.06 2.59
C ASN A 352 5.86 27.29 3.52
N GLN A 353 6.95 27.93 3.92
CA GLN A 353 8.03 27.31 4.67
C GLN A 353 8.50 28.22 5.79
N SER A 354 8.87 27.62 6.90
CA SER A 354 9.31 28.33 8.09
C SER A 354 10.45 27.59 8.78
N LEU A 355 11.33 28.37 9.41
CA LEU A 355 12.36 27.87 10.30
C LEU A 355 12.13 28.43 11.70
N ASN A 356 11.40 27.67 12.51
CA ASN A 356 10.93 28.04 13.84
C ASN A 356 11.90 27.55 14.92
N ILE A 357 11.67 27.94 16.18
CA ILE A 357 12.47 27.56 17.35
C ILE A 357 11.62 26.60 18.20
N ILE A 358 12.22 25.52 18.68
CA ILE A 358 11.59 24.63 19.68
C ILE A 358 11.72 25.32 21.04
N GLY A 359 10.60 25.73 21.64
CA GLY A 359 10.55 26.54 22.88
C GLY A 359 9.91 25.82 24.08
N PRO A 360 10.15 26.27 25.33
CA PRO A 360 9.61 25.64 26.55
C PRO A 360 8.13 25.96 26.89
N ASP A 361 7.34 26.56 25.99
CA ASP A 361 6.04 27.17 26.34
C ASP A 361 4.88 26.80 25.40
N ALA A 362 4.62 25.49 25.24
CA ALA A 362 3.42 24.99 24.55
C ALA A 362 2.30 24.55 25.53
N SER A 363 2.37 24.90 26.81
CA SER A 363 1.34 24.58 27.82
C SER A 363 0.31 25.70 28.00
N ARG A 364 -0.22 26.27 26.91
CA ARG A 364 -1.31 27.27 26.97
C ARG A 364 -2.34 27.11 25.84
N CYS A 365 -2.98 25.96 25.81
CA CYS A 365 -4.40 25.86 25.41
C CYS A 365 -5.09 24.79 26.27
N LYS A 366 -5.44 25.17 27.52
CA LYS A 366 -6.44 24.42 28.30
C LYS A 366 -7.80 24.64 27.64
N ARG A 367 -8.45 23.57 27.18
CA ARG A 367 -9.91 23.48 27.21
C ARG A 367 -10.28 22.59 28.40
N ASN A 368 -11.09 23.15 29.29
CA ASN A 368 -11.58 22.49 30.50
C ASN A 368 -12.38 21.23 30.17
N PRO A 369 -12.22 20.14 30.94
CA PRO A 369 -13.23 19.10 31.03
C PRO A 369 -14.31 19.59 32.01
N ILE A 370 -15.57 19.66 31.56
CA ILE A 370 -16.70 19.74 32.49
C ILE A 370 -17.16 18.31 32.76
N GLU A 371 -17.31 18.06 34.05
CA GLU A 371 -17.63 16.84 34.76
C GLU A 371 -18.90 16.15 34.25
N ASN A 372 -18.92 14.81 34.33
CA ASN A 372 -19.86 14.15 35.24
C ASN A 372 -19.52 12.67 35.47
N ARG A 373 -19.47 12.30 36.76
CA ARG A 373 -19.33 10.93 37.27
C ARG A 373 -20.71 10.32 37.50
N ILE A 374 -20.83 9.06 37.07
CA ILE A 374 -21.46 7.90 37.75
C ILE A 374 -22.87 8.08 38.35
N PHE A 375 -23.86 7.36 37.80
CA PHE A 375 -24.78 6.56 38.61
C PHE A 375 -25.31 5.33 37.82
N LEU A 376 -25.34 4.19 38.51
CA LEU A 376 -25.76 2.87 38.05
C LEU A 376 -27.28 2.67 38.28
N SER A 377 -27.89 1.83 37.43
CA SER A 377 -29.06 0.95 37.70
C SER A 377 -30.41 1.28 37.01
N LEU A 378 -30.75 0.40 36.06
CA LEU A 378 -32.02 -0.33 35.88
C LEU A 378 -33.35 0.42 35.59
N VAL A 379 -33.93 0.04 34.43
CA VAL A 379 -35.32 -0.46 34.20
C VAL A 379 -36.34 0.43 33.44
N LEU A 380 -36.68 -0.12 32.25
CA LEU A 380 -37.98 -0.24 31.54
C LEU A 380 -38.51 0.83 30.56
N VAL A 381 -38.67 0.32 29.32
CA VAL A 381 -39.89 0.33 28.47
C VAL A 381 -40.16 1.58 27.63
N ALA A 382 -39.76 1.40 26.36
CA ALA A 382 -40.59 1.50 25.16
C ALA A 382 -41.33 2.81 24.88
N LEU A 383 -40.91 3.47 23.79
CA LEU A 383 -41.85 3.92 22.77
C LEU A 383 -41.40 3.38 21.42
N TRP A 384 -42.26 2.52 20.89
CA TRP A 384 -42.18 1.88 19.59
C TRP A 384 -42.35 2.91 18.47
N SER A 385 -41.51 2.79 17.45
CA SER A 385 -41.88 3.10 16.07
C SER A 385 -41.36 1.93 15.23
N PRO A 386 -42.22 1.21 14.48
CA PRO A 386 -41.83 -0.01 13.82
C PRO A 386 -41.12 0.34 12.52
N ASN A 387 -39.79 0.29 12.52
CA ASN A 387 -39.10 -0.19 11.34
C ASN A 387 -38.88 -1.67 11.58
N ILE A 388 -39.73 -2.49 10.96
CA ILE A 388 -39.58 -3.94 10.87
C ILE A 388 -38.22 -4.16 10.22
N ARG A 389 -37.21 -4.49 11.04
CA ARG A 389 -35.91 -4.96 10.56
C ARG A 389 -36.09 -6.44 10.25
N SER A 390 -35.95 -6.80 8.98
CA SER A 390 -35.80 -8.21 8.61
C SER A 390 -34.50 -8.69 9.26
N ALA A 391 -34.58 -9.64 10.19
CA ALA A 391 -33.41 -10.35 10.67
C ALA A 391 -32.86 -11.19 9.50
N GLU A 392 -31.55 -11.25 9.33
CA GLU A 392 -30.91 -12.10 8.31
C GLU A 392 -30.29 -13.30 9.03
N VAL A 393 -30.53 -14.50 8.51
CA VAL A 393 -30.05 -15.76 9.10
C VAL A 393 -28.86 -16.26 8.30
N LEU A 394 -27.73 -16.48 8.98
CA LEU A 394 -26.58 -17.19 8.43
C LEU A 394 -26.80 -18.70 8.64
N GLU A 395 -27.09 -19.41 7.56
CA GLU A 395 -27.41 -20.83 7.55
C GLU A 395 -26.22 -21.63 7.00
N THR A 396 -25.72 -22.58 7.80
CA THR A 396 -24.65 -23.50 7.34
C THR A 396 -25.27 -24.59 6.47
N ILE A 397 -24.97 -24.56 5.17
CA ILE A 397 -25.45 -25.54 4.19
C ILE A 397 -24.64 -26.82 4.29
N ALA A 398 -23.32 -26.70 4.27
CA ALA A 398 -22.40 -27.82 4.41
C ALA A 398 -21.11 -27.39 5.11
N GLN A 399 -20.51 -28.30 5.85
CA GLN A 399 -19.31 -28.03 6.63
C GLN A 399 -18.43 -29.27 6.76
N TRP A 400 -17.12 -29.09 6.89
CA TRP A 400 -16.18 -30.20 6.98
C TRP A 400 -15.04 -29.89 7.94
N PRO A 401 -14.57 -30.90 8.71
CA PRO A 401 -13.24 -30.84 9.29
C PRO A 401 -12.16 -30.83 8.21
N LEU A 402 -12.24 -31.76 7.26
CA LEU A 402 -11.42 -31.83 6.05
C LEU A 402 -12.32 -32.30 4.90
N LEU A 403 -12.07 -31.83 3.67
CA LEU A 403 -12.86 -32.28 2.52
C LEU A 403 -12.64 -33.78 2.28
N ASP A 404 -13.72 -34.48 2.00
CA ASP A 404 -13.71 -35.87 1.60
C ASP A 404 -14.23 -36.01 0.15
N PHE A 405 -13.66 -36.95 -0.59
CA PHE A 405 -13.95 -37.16 -2.01
C PHE A 405 -14.47 -38.58 -2.23
N ALA A 406 -15.42 -38.74 -3.15
CA ALA A 406 -15.86 -40.04 -3.65
C ALA A 406 -14.80 -40.66 -4.58
N LEU A 407 -13.62 -40.97 -4.02
CA LEU A 407 -12.46 -41.48 -4.74
C LEU A 407 -12.78 -42.79 -5.47
N PRO A 408 -12.27 -42.99 -6.69
CA PRO A 408 -12.35 -44.29 -7.35
C PRO A 408 -11.39 -45.26 -6.64
N TYR A 409 -11.58 -46.56 -6.86
CA TYR A 409 -10.62 -47.56 -6.41
C TYR A 409 -9.37 -47.53 -7.29
N ASP A 410 -8.52 -46.54 -7.06
CA ASP A 410 -7.22 -46.33 -7.70
C ASP A 410 -6.19 -46.02 -6.58
N PRO A 411 -5.23 -46.93 -6.33
CA PRO A 411 -4.23 -46.78 -5.26
C PRO A 411 -3.44 -45.47 -5.35
N THR A 412 -3.22 -44.95 -6.56
CA THR A 412 -2.43 -43.72 -6.74
C THR A 412 -3.11 -42.50 -6.13
N TYR A 413 -4.44 -42.41 -6.19
CA TYR A 413 -5.16 -41.32 -5.51
C TYR A 413 -5.05 -41.44 -3.99
N LEU A 414 -5.16 -42.66 -3.45
CA LEU A 414 -5.06 -42.90 -2.00
C LEU A 414 -3.65 -42.56 -1.47
N GLU A 415 -2.61 -42.90 -2.23
CA GLU A 415 -1.23 -42.60 -1.87
C GLU A 415 -0.89 -41.11 -1.90
N GLN A 416 -1.49 -40.35 -2.84
CA GLN A 416 -1.19 -38.93 -3.04
C GLN A 416 -2.11 -37.99 -2.25
N PHE A 417 -3.34 -38.39 -1.96
CA PHE A 417 -4.32 -37.55 -1.28
C PHE A 417 -3.83 -37.14 0.12
N ARG A 418 -3.83 -35.84 0.38
CA ARG A 418 -3.52 -35.23 1.68
C ARG A 418 -4.69 -34.31 2.04
N PRO A 419 -5.70 -34.78 2.80
CA PRO A 419 -6.90 -34.00 3.08
C PRO A 419 -6.60 -32.63 3.73
N GLU A 420 -5.58 -32.56 4.58
CA GLU A 420 -5.09 -31.34 5.24
C GLU A 420 -4.51 -30.29 4.26
N ASN A 421 -4.16 -30.71 3.05
CA ASN A 421 -3.64 -29.84 1.99
C ASN A 421 -4.73 -29.36 1.02
N VAL A 422 -6.00 -29.68 1.28
CA VAL A 422 -7.11 -29.27 0.40
C VAL A 422 -7.89 -28.11 1.02
N VAL A 423 -7.94 -26.99 0.31
CA VAL A 423 -8.78 -25.84 0.66
C VAL A 423 -9.54 -25.36 -0.59
N PRO A 424 -10.87 -25.15 -0.50
CA PRO A 424 -11.63 -24.58 -1.60
C PRO A 424 -11.40 -23.06 -1.67
N THR A 425 -11.34 -22.51 -2.88
CA THR A 425 -11.19 -21.06 -3.11
C THR A 425 -12.41 -20.44 -3.78
N GLY A 426 -13.31 -21.25 -4.33
CA GLY A 426 -14.54 -20.74 -4.92
C GLY A 426 -15.67 -21.75 -5.05
N ILE A 427 -16.87 -21.20 -5.20
CA ILE A 427 -18.13 -21.94 -5.36
C ILE A 427 -18.98 -21.37 -6.50
N GLU A 428 -19.78 -22.24 -7.12
CA GLU A 428 -20.84 -21.83 -8.05
C GLU A 428 -22.12 -22.60 -7.72
N ILE A 429 -23.21 -21.85 -7.51
CA ILE A 429 -24.52 -22.42 -7.18
C ILE A 429 -25.30 -22.63 -8.48
N ALA A 430 -25.33 -23.86 -8.96
CA ALA A 430 -26.18 -24.25 -10.07
C ALA A 430 -27.58 -24.68 -9.60
N TRP A 431 -28.43 -25.12 -10.52
CA TRP A 431 -29.81 -25.51 -10.21
C TRP A 431 -29.88 -26.63 -9.18
N HIS A 432 -29.13 -27.71 -9.38
CA HIS A 432 -29.15 -28.92 -8.56
C HIS A 432 -27.79 -29.28 -7.96
N ARG A 433 -26.74 -28.52 -8.27
CA ARG A 433 -25.36 -28.78 -7.85
C ARG A 433 -24.73 -27.52 -7.26
N ILE A 434 -23.88 -27.71 -6.27
CA ILE A 434 -22.94 -26.70 -5.79
C ILE A 434 -21.56 -27.14 -6.25
N PHE A 435 -20.97 -26.40 -7.18
CA PHE A 435 -19.61 -26.65 -7.64
C PHE A 435 -18.62 -26.04 -6.67
N ILE A 436 -17.51 -26.75 -6.44
CA ILE A 436 -16.46 -26.39 -5.50
C ILE A 436 -15.12 -26.47 -6.24
N ALA A 437 -14.45 -25.33 -6.33
CA ALA A 437 -13.10 -25.21 -6.88
C ALA A 437 -12.06 -25.37 -5.78
N THR A 438 -11.20 -26.37 -5.92
CA THR A 438 -10.12 -26.74 -5.00
C THR A 438 -8.80 -26.66 -5.77
N PRO A 439 -8.22 -25.45 -5.96
CA PRO A 439 -6.96 -25.33 -6.68
C PRO A 439 -5.86 -26.10 -5.95
N ARG A 440 -4.88 -26.58 -6.71
CA ARG A 440 -3.75 -27.35 -6.19
C ARG A 440 -2.71 -26.41 -5.58
N LEU A 441 -3.09 -25.67 -4.51
CA LEU A 441 -2.22 -24.74 -3.79
C LEU A 441 -1.02 -25.47 -3.16
N ARG A 442 -1.28 -26.68 -2.66
CA ARG A 442 -0.31 -27.65 -2.16
C ARG A 442 -0.50 -28.98 -2.89
N ALA A 443 0.49 -29.87 -2.79
CA ALA A 443 0.37 -31.22 -3.31
C ALA A 443 -0.66 -32.06 -2.53
N GLY A 444 -1.30 -33.01 -3.20
CA GLY A 444 -2.24 -33.96 -2.60
C GLY A 444 -3.72 -33.60 -2.75
N VAL A 445 -4.07 -32.75 -3.72
CA VAL A 445 -5.47 -32.47 -4.10
C VAL A 445 -5.89 -33.43 -5.24
N PRO A 446 -6.83 -34.37 -5.00
CA PRO A 446 -7.18 -35.41 -5.97
C PRO A 446 -7.99 -34.82 -7.14
N ALA A 447 -9.12 -34.17 -6.86
CA ALA A 447 -9.90 -33.44 -7.86
C ALA A 447 -9.83 -31.93 -7.58
N THR A 448 -9.58 -31.13 -8.62
CA THR A 448 -9.50 -29.67 -8.50
C THR A 448 -10.83 -28.95 -8.75
N LEU A 449 -11.80 -29.69 -9.30
CA LEU A 449 -13.17 -29.24 -9.50
C LEU A 449 -14.10 -30.39 -9.15
N SER A 450 -15.01 -30.13 -8.23
CA SER A 450 -15.98 -31.12 -7.75
C SER A 450 -17.35 -30.49 -7.56
N TYR A 451 -18.35 -31.30 -7.26
CA TYR A 451 -19.66 -30.81 -6.82
C TYR A 451 -20.25 -31.65 -5.68
N ILE A 452 -21.24 -31.06 -5.03
CA ILE A 452 -22.19 -31.73 -4.14
C ILE A 452 -23.62 -31.42 -4.60
N PRO A 453 -24.63 -32.25 -4.27
CA PRO A 453 -26.03 -31.90 -4.48
C PRO A 453 -26.38 -30.59 -3.75
N ARG A 454 -27.31 -29.80 -4.30
CA ARG A 454 -27.74 -28.55 -3.66
C ARG A 454 -28.67 -28.79 -2.46
N ASP A 455 -29.38 -29.91 -2.44
CA ASP A 455 -30.39 -30.31 -1.46
C ASP A 455 -29.82 -31.20 -0.34
N VAL A 456 -28.55 -31.01 0.02
CA VAL A 456 -27.91 -31.70 1.13
C VAL A 456 -28.52 -31.29 2.49
N PRO A 457 -28.56 -32.18 3.49
CA PRO A 457 -28.98 -31.81 4.83
C PRO A 457 -28.11 -30.67 5.39
N LEU A 458 -28.74 -29.67 6.00
CA LEU A 458 -28.04 -28.50 6.56
C LEU A 458 -26.98 -28.93 7.58
N GLY A 459 -25.80 -28.33 7.49
CA GLY A 459 -24.67 -28.62 8.38
C GLY A 459 -24.01 -29.99 8.17
N SER A 460 -24.38 -30.73 7.11
CA SER A 460 -23.76 -32.03 6.78
C SER A 460 -22.39 -31.89 6.12
N SER A 461 -21.67 -33.00 6.02
CA SER A 461 -20.34 -33.12 5.39
C SER A 461 -20.40 -34.04 4.16
N PRO A 462 -21.09 -33.66 3.07
CA PRO A 462 -21.26 -34.53 1.91
C PRO A 462 -19.92 -34.80 1.21
N GLN A 463 -19.78 -35.99 0.63
CA GLN A 463 -18.61 -36.35 -0.19
C GLN A 463 -18.63 -35.61 -1.52
N LEU A 464 -17.47 -35.09 -1.92
CA LEU A 464 -17.28 -34.36 -3.16
C LEU A 464 -17.18 -35.33 -4.35
N GLN A 465 -17.95 -35.06 -5.40
CA GLN A 465 -17.89 -35.81 -6.66
C GLN A 465 -17.05 -35.05 -7.68
N ALA A 466 -16.02 -35.70 -8.23
CA ALA A 466 -15.14 -35.08 -9.23
C ALA A 466 -15.92 -34.71 -10.50
N TYR A 467 -15.72 -33.49 -11.01
CA TYR A 467 -16.42 -33.00 -12.19
C TYR A 467 -15.49 -32.84 -13.41
N PRO A 468 -15.96 -33.15 -14.63
CA PRO A 468 -17.20 -33.91 -14.91
C PRO A 468 -17.02 -35.40 -14.62
N SER A 469 -15.78 -35.88 -14.50
CA SER A 469 -15.45 -37.23 -14.05
C SER A 469 -14.01 -37.30 -13.56
N TRP A 470 -13.63 -38.39 -12.88
CA TRP A 470 -12.25 -38.65 -12.45
C TRP A 470 -11.23 -38.66 -13.59
N GLY A 471 -11.66 -38.94 -14.83
CA GLY A 471 -10.79 -38.90 -16.02
C GLY A 471 -10.24 -37.51 -16.34
N TRP A 472 -10.89 -36.45 -15.83
CA TRP A 472 -10.45 -35.05 -16.02
C TRP A 472 -9.44 -34.57 -14.98
N HIS A 473 -9.09 -35.41 -13.99
CA HIS A 473 -8.17 -35.03 -12.90
C HIS A 473 -6.85 -35.82 -12.89
N PRO A 474 -6.19 -36.09 -14.05
CA PRO A 474 -4.96 -36.88 -14.08
C PRO A 474 -3.82 -36.25 -13.25
N ALA A 475 -3.79 -34.92 -13.13
CA ALA A 475 -2.83 -34.20 -12.29
C ALA A 475 -2.96 -34.50 -10.78
N GLY A 476 -4.11 -35.00 -10.33
CA GLY A 476 -4.29 -35.50 -8.96
C GLY A 476 -3.59 -36.81 -8.68
N ARG A 477 -3.10 -37.49 -9.73
CA ARG A 477 -2.24 -38.67 -9.69
C ARG A 477 -0.80 -38.36 -10.10
N GLY A 478 -0.46 -37.08 -10.27
CA GLY A 478 0.87 -36.64 -10.70
C GLY A 478 1.11 -36.68 -12.22
N ASP A 479 0.08 -36.97 -13.02
CA ASP A 479 0.18 -36.88 -14.48
C ASP A 479 -0.04 -35.44 -14.95
N LEU A 480 1.05 -34.79 -15.36
CA LEU A 480 1.10 -33.37 -15.72
C LEU A 480 1.13 -33.14 -17.25
N ASN A 481 0.52 -34.04 -18.04
CA ASN A 481 0.49 -33.98 -19.51
C ASN A 481 -0.42 -32.90 -20.13
N CYS A 482 -1.07 -32.06 -19.30
CA CYS A 482 -1.98 -31.00 -19.71
C CYS A 482 -3.27 -31.43 -20.43
N SER A 483 -3.62 -32.73 -20.46
CA SER A 483 -4.82 -33.23 -21.15
C SER A 483 -6.13 -33.01 -20.38
N GLY A 484 -6.04 -32.71 -19.09
CA GLY A 484 -7.19 -32.48 -18.20
C GLY A 484 -7.08 -31.17 -17.40
N LEU A 485 -7.72 -31.15 -16.23
CA LEU A 485 -7.72 -30.01 -15.31
C LEU A 485 -6.49 -30.04 -14.40
N MET A 486 -5.73 -28.94 -14.42
CA MET A 486 -4.49 -28.80 -13.65
C MET A 486 -4.71 -28.12 -12.30
N SER A 487 -5.41 -26.99 -12.25
CA SER A 487 -5.66 -26.27 -11.00
C SER A 487 -6.76 -25.23 -11.20
N VAL A 488 -7.97 -25.57 -10.81
CA VAL A 488 -9.16 -24.73 -11.00
C VAL A 488 -9.33 -23.81 -9.80
N TYR A 489 -9.27 -22.50 -10.05
CA TYR A 489 -9.44 -21.48 -8.99
C TYR A 489 -10.87 -20.95 -8.89
N ARG A 490 -11.55 -20.85 -10.04
CA ARG A 490 -12.87 -20.24 -10.13
C ARG A 490 -13.70 -20.89 -11.22
N VAL A 491 -15.00 -20.99 -10.95
CA VAL A 491 -15.99 -21.42 -11.92
C VAL A 491 -17.17 -20.45 -11.94
N ARG A 492 -17.81 -20.29 -13.11
CA ARG A 492 -19.03 -19.48 -13.28
C ARG A 492 -20.04 -20.20 -14.14
N ALA A 493 -21.30 -20.22 -13.72
CA ALA A 493 -22.38 -20.68 -14.59
C ALA A 493 -22.91 -19.47 -15.38
N ASP A 494 -23.06 -19.62 -16.69
CA ASP A 494 -23.68 -18.60 -17.53
C ASP A 494 -25.21 -18.78 -17.62
N ARG A 495 -25.87 -17.82 -18.30
CA ARG A 495 -27.31 -17.84 -18.56
C ARG A 495 -27.77 -19.03 -19.41
N CYS A 496 -26.85 -19.71 -20.10
CA CYS A 496 -27.13 -20.82 -21.00
C CYS A 496 -26.90 -22.18 -20.34
N ASN A 497 -26.78 -22.20 -19.01
CA ASN A 497 -26.54 -23.41 -18.23
C ASN A 497 -25.23 -24.11 -18.63
N ARG A 498 -24.18 -23.32 -18.89
CA ARG A 498 -22.82 -23.84 -19.09
C ARG A 498 -21.90 -23.41 -17.95
N LEU A 499 -20.97 -24.27 -17.56
CA LEU A 499 -19.98 -24.01 -16.52
C LEU A 499 -18.66 -23.61 -17.17
N TRP A 500 -18.27 -22.36 -16.96
CA TRP A 500 -16.98 -21.80 -17.32
C TRP A 500 -15.99 -22.12 -16.21
N VAL A 501 -14.90 -22.81 -16.57
CA VAL A 501 -13.90 -23.33 -15.65
C VAL A 501 -12.56 -22.69 -15.93
N LEU A 502 -12.08 -21.85 -15.01
CA LEU A 502 -10.76 -21.22 -15.11
C LEU A 502 -9.71 -22.14 -14.48
N ASP A 503 -8.95 -22.80 -15.35
CA ASP A 503 -7.79 -23.61 -14.99
C ASP A 503 -6.52 -22.75 -15.13
N SER A 504 -5.82 -22.52 -14.04
CA SER A 504 -4.62 -21.68 -14.02
C SER A 504 -3.41 -22.36 -14.66
N GLY A 505 -3.41 -23.69 -14.76
CA GLY A 505 -2.24 -24.45 -15.19
C GLY A 505 -1.12 -24.50 -14.14
N VAL A 506 -1.31 -23.93 -12.94
CA VAL A 506 -0.30 -23.79 -11.88
C VAL A 506 -0.53 -24.80 -10.76
N MET A 507 0.51 -25.58 -10.47
CA MET A 507 0.58 -26.52 -9.35
C MET A 507 1.34 -25.88 -8.18
N THR A 508 1.03 -26.33 -6.96
CA THR A 508 1.77 -26.00 -5.73
C THR A 508 2.01 -24.50 -5.56
N SER A 509 0.99 -23.69 -5.87
CA SER A 509 1.09 -22.24 -6.06
C SER A 509 1.59 -21.45 -4.84
N ILE A 510 1.48 -22.01 -3.62
CA ILE A 510 1.97 -21.37 -2.39
C ILE A 510 3.23 -22.04 -1.81
N ASP A 511 3.70 -23.13 -2.44
CA ASP A 511 4.93 -23.82 -2.05
C ASP A 511 6.08 -23.45 -3.01
N ASP A 512 6.10 -23.99 -4.23
CA ASP A 512 7.17 -23.79 -5.21
C ASP A 512 6.70 -23.24 -6.58
N PHE A 513 5.39 -23.01 -6.77
CA PHE A 513 4.79 -22.36 -7.94
C PHE A 513 5.22 -23.02 -9.27
N GLN A 514 4.80 -24.26 -9.51
CA GLN A 514 5.11 -24.97 -10.75
C GLN A 514 4.10 -24.63 -11.84
N THR A 515 4.57 -24.33 -13.05
CA THR A 515 3.74 -23.95 -14.21
C THR A 515 3.79 -25.00 -15.32
N PRO A 516 3.32 -26.25 -15.08
CA PRO A 516 3.41 -27.32 -16.06
C PRO A 516 2.62 -27.04 -17.35
N CYS A 517 1.52 -26.28 -17.26
CA CYS A 517 0.62 -26.06 -18.38
C CYS A 517 0.26 -24.57 -18.51
N PRO A 518 -0.04 -24.08 -19.73
CA PRO A 518 -0.62 -22.75 -19.90
C PRO A 518 -2.02 -22.69 -19.29
N PRO A 519 -2.45 -21.52 -18.78
CA PRO A 519 -3.82 -21.33 -18.30
C PRO A 519 -4.82 -21.48 -19.46
N LYS A 520 -6.02 -21.96 -19.13
CA LYS A 520 -7.11 -22.17 -20.09
C LYS A 520 -8.47 -21.98 -19.44
N ILE A 521 -9.47 -21.67 -20.26
CA ILE A 521 -10.87 -21.76 -19.86
C ILE A 521 -11.49 -22.97 -20.56
N LEU A 522 -12.22 -23.79 -19.81
CA LEU A 522 -13.03 -24.87 -20.35
C LEU A 522 -14.50 -24.58 -20.08
N ILE A 523 -15.36 -24.80 -21.05
CA ILE A 523 -16.80 -24.55 -20.95
C ILE A 523 -17.50 -25.88 -21.09
N PHE A 524 -18.18 -26.31 -20.03
CA PHE A 524 -18.94 -27.55 -20.00
C PHE A 524 -20.43 -27.26 -20.06
N ASP A 525 -21.19 -28.06 -20.80
CA ASP A 525 -22.64 -28.04 -20.75
C ASP A 525 -23.11 -28.72 -19.46
N LEU A 526 -23.89 -28.03 -18.61
CA LEU A 526 -24.31 -28.57 -17.30
C LEU A 526 -25.46 -29.58 -17.40
N GLN A 527 -26.00 -29.82 -18.58
CA GLN A 527 -27.05 -30.82 -18.79
C GLN A 527 -26.44 -32.19 -19.15
N THR A 528 -25.34 -32.19 -19.90
CA THR A 528 -24.67 -33.38 -20.44
C THR A 528 -23.30 -33.63 -19.83
N ASP A 529 -22.78 -32.67 -19.06
CA ASP A 529 -21.43 -32.64 -18.47
C ASP A 529 -20.31 -32.82 -19.50
N GLN A 530 -20.58 -32.47 -20.77
CA GLN A 530 -19.62 -32.55 -21.86
C GLN A 530 -18.89 -31.22 -22.06
N LEU A 531 -17.62 -31.31 -22.46
CA LEU A 531 -16.86 -30.14 -22.88
C LEU A 531 -17.45 -29.60 -24.19
N VAL A 532 -17.88 -28.35 -24.18
CA VAL A 532 -18.43 -27.63 -25.35
C VAL A 532 -17.35 -26.81 -26.04
N ARG A 533 -16.48 -26.15 -25.27
CA ARG A 533 -15.45 -25.26 -25.80
C ARG A 533 -14.25 -25.19 -24.87
N GLN A 534 -13.07 -25.06 -25.46
CA GLN A 534 -11.84 -24.73 -24.74
C GLN A 534 -11.27 -23.44 -25.34
N ILE A 535 -10.95 -22.49 -24.47
CA ILE A 535 -10.31 -21.22 -24.80
C ILE A 535 -8.88 -21.28 -24.29
N ASN A 536 -7.92 -21.12 -25.20
CA ASN A 536 -6.51 -21.05 -24.89
C ASN A 536 -6.05 -19.60 -24.97
N PHE A 537 -5.34 -19.13 -23.95
CA PHE A 537 -4.82 -17.77 -23.97
C PHE A 537 -3.55 -17.68 -24.85
N PRO A 538 -3.46 -16.67 -25.72
CA PRO A 538 -2.28 -16.43 -26.52
C PRO A 538 -1.13 -15.94 -25.61
N ARG A 539 0.13 -16.18 -26.02
CA ARG A 539 1.30 -15.96 -25.13
C ARG A 539 1.45 -14.50 -24.71
N GLU A 540 0.95 -13.55 -25.50
CA GLU A 540 1.11 -12.12 -25.32
C GLU A 540 0.30 -11.58 -24.13
N VAL A 541 -0.78 -12.26 -23.72
CA VAL A 541 -1.61 -11.86 -22.56
C VAL A 541 -1.17 -12.50 -21.25
N ILE A 542 -0.38 -13.57 -21.34
CA ILE A 542 0.16 -14.32 -20.19
C ILE A 542 1.58 -13.82 -19.86
N ARG A 543 1.94 -13.85 -18.57
CA ARG A 543 3.27 -13.52 -18.06
C ARG A 543 3.89 -14.77 -17.43
N LEU A 544 5.21 -14.76 -17.26
CA LEU A 544 5.95 -15.91 -16.73
C LEU A 544 5.39 -16.41 -15.39
N ASN A 545 4.99 -15.47 -14.52
CA ASN A 545 4.42 -15.75 -13.20
C ASN A 545 2.92 -15.40 -13.17
N SER A 546 2.18 -15.62 -14.26
CA SER A 546 0.73 -15.42 -14.25
C SER A 546 0.05 -16.47 -13.39
N LEU A 547 -0.92 -16.04 -12.58
CA LEU A 547 -1.83 -16.91 -11.85
C LEU A 547 -3.24 -16.35 -12.00
N LEU A 548 -4.03 -16.93 -12.90
CA LEU A 548 -5.41 -16.50 -13.14
C LEU A 548 -6.32 -17.11 -12.07
N THR A 549 -6.98 -16.28 -11.26
CA THR A 549 -7.64 -16.73 -10.00
C THR A 549 -9.14 -16.42 -9.90
N ASN A 550 -9.65 -15.52 -10.73
CA ASN A 550 -11.05 -15.12 -10.71
C ASN A 550 -11.52 -14.76 -12.12
N LEU A 551 -12.81 -14.95 -12.38
CA LEU A 551 -13.45 -14.61 -13.65
C LEU A 551 -14.85 -14.06 -13.44
N ILE A 552 -15.22 -13.10 -14.27
CA ILE A 552 -16.57 -12.54 -14.39
C ILE A 552 -17.00 -12.67 -15.84
N ILE A 553 -18.22 -13.13 -16.07
CA ILE A 553 -18.86 -13.16 -17.37
C ILE A 553 -19.75 -11.92 -17.49
N ASP A 554 -19.57 -11.16 -18.55
CA ASP A 554 -20.37 -10.00 -18.92
C ASP A 554 -21.11 -10.32 -20.23
N ASP A 555 -22.40 -10.58 -20.09
CA ASP A 555 -23.32 -10.92 -21.17
C ASP A 555 -24.29 -9.76 -21.49
N THR A 556 -24.00 -8.55 -21.00
CA THR A 556 -24.90 -7.39 -21.13
C THR A 556 -25.15 -6.96 -22.57
N SER A 557 -24.11 -7.06 -23.42
CA SER A 557 -24.18 -6.77 -24.86
C SER A 557 -24.27 -8.04 -25.73
N ALA A 558 -24.26 -9.22 -25.11
CA ALA A 558 -24.19 -10.50 -25.82
C ALA A 558 -25.56 -10.88 -26.42
N THR A 559 -25.55 -11.25 -27.69
CA THR A 559 -26.72 -11.73 -28.43
C THR A 559 -26.87 -13.26 -28.37
N SER A 560 -25.78 -13.95 -28.08
CA SER A 560 -25.69 -15.40 -27.91
C SER A 560 -25.02 -15.72 -26.57
N CYS A 561 -24.70 -16.98 -26.34
CA CYS A 561 -23.91 -17.39 -25.18
C CYS A 561 -22.39 -17.27 -25.47
N ASP A 562 -22.00 -17.17 -26.73
CA ASP A 562 -20.61 -17.28 -27.17
C ASP A 562 -19.91 -15.94 -27.37
N ASP A 563 -20.67 -14.86 -27.53
CA ASP A 563 -20.22 -13.48 -27.77
C ASP A 563 -20.18 -12.62 -26.49
N VAL A 564 -19.94 -13.27 -25.34
CA VAL A 564 -19.77 -12.60 -24.04
C VAL A 564 -18.37 -12.04 -23.88
N PHE A 565 -18.23 -11.00 -23.04
CA PHE A 565 -16.93 -10.59 -22.51
C PHE A 565 -16.63 -11.35 -21.22
N VAL A 566 -15.35 -11.66 -20.99
CA VAL A 566 -14.89 -12.27 -19.73
C VAL A 566 -13.73 -11.46 -19.17
N TYR A 567 -13.85 -11.05 -17.91
CA TYR A 567 -12.82 -10.32 -17.18
C TYR A 567 -12.15 -11.24 -16.17
N ILE A 568 -10.83 -11.40 -16.27
CA ILE A 568 -10.07 -12.41 -15.53
C ILE A 568 -8.96 -11.73 -14.75
N SER A 569 -8.90 -11.95 -13.44
CA SER A 569 -7.81 -11.40 -12.61
C SER A 569 -6.58 -12.28 -12.67
N ASP A 570 -5.44 -11.67 -12.96
CA ASP A 570 -4.13 -12.28 -12.76
C ASP A 570 -3.53 -11.76 -11.46
N THR A 571 -3.41 -12.63 -10.47
CA THR A 571 -3.05 -12.26 -9.10
C THR A 571 -1.56 -12.14 -8.88
N ALA A 572 -0.78 -13.09 -9.41
CA ALA A 572 0.66 -13.14 -9.22
C ALA A 572 1.41 -12.20 -10.18
N SER A 573 0.85 -11.96 -11.37
CA SER A 573 1.24 -10.85 -12.24
C SER A 573 0.06 -9.89 -12.29
N PRO A 574 -0.02 -8.85 -11.43
CA PRO A 574 -1.24 -8.07 -11.28
C PRO A 574 -1.74 -7.43 -12.57
N GLY A 575 -2.98 -7.73 -12.95
CA GLY A 575 -3.64 -7.20 -14.14
C GLY A 575 -4.98 -7.88 -14.41
N ILE A 576 -5.69 -7.38 -15.43
CA ILE A 576 -6.90 -8.01 -15.93
C ILE A 576 -6.63 -8.51 -17.35
N VAL A 577 -6.92 -9.78 -17.60
CA VAL A 577 -7.04 -10.34 -18.95
C VAL A 577 -8.50 -10.21 -19.36
N VAL A 578 -8.74 -9.59 -20.49
CA VAL A 578 -10.07 -9.46 -21.10
C VAL A 578 -10.14 -10.44 -22.26
N TYR A 579 -11.21 -11.22 -22.32
CA TYR A 579 -11.51 -12.10 -23.43
C TYR A 579 -12.82 -11.66 -24.08
N ASP A 580 -12.80 -11.51 -25.40
CA ASP A 580 -13.93 -11.18 -26.25
C ASP A 580 -14.37 -12.43 -26.99
N GLY A 581 -15.52 -12.98 -26.59
CA GLY A 581 -16.07 -14.18 -27.19
C GLY A 581 -16.54 -14.01 -28.64
N ALA A 582 -16.87 -12.78 -29.06
CA ALA A 582 -17.35 -12.50 -30.41
C ALA A 582 -16.22 -12.57 -31.43
N THR A 583 -15.02 -12.08 -31.05
CA THR A 583 -13.85 -12.08 -31.94
C THR A 583 -12.83 -13.16 -31.62
N ASP A 584 -13.05 -13.94 -30.54
CA ASP A 584 -12.13 -14.96 -30.01
C ASP A 584 -10.74 -14.38 -29.71
N LYS A 585 -10.71 -13.11 -29.27
CA LYS A 585 -9.48 -12.38 -28.94
C LYS A 585 -9.38 -12.14 -27.45
N SER A 586 -8.14 -12.00 -27.00
CA SER A 586 -7.86 -11.54 -25.64
C SER A 586 -6.76 -10.51 -25.63
N TRP A 587 -6.85 -9.58 -24.68
CA TRP A 587 -5.80 -8.60 -24.40
C TRP A 587 -5.64 -8.46 -22.90
N ARG A 588 -4.54 -7.81 -22.52
CA ARG A 588 -4.20 -7.55 -21.13
C ARG A 588 -4.26 -6.07 -20.86
N VAL A 589 -4.87 -5.71 -19.74
CA VAL A 589 -4.84 -4.35 -19.21
C VAL A 589 -4.21 -4.34 -17.82
N GLY A 590 -3.63 -3.20 -17.44
CA GLY A 590 -2.96 -3.04 -16.16
C GLY A 590 -3.17 -1.64 -15.59
N HIS A 591 -3.22 -1.56 -14.27
CA HIS A 591 -3.24 -0.31 -13.53
C HIS A 591 -2.53 -0.49 -12.19
N SER A 592 -1.92 0.57 -11.65
CA SER A 592 -1.12 0.51 -10.42
C SER A 592 -1.93 0.09 -9.18
N SER A 593 -3.24 0.37 -9.17
CA SER A 593 -4.18 -0.07 -8.12
C SER A 593 -4.42 -1.59 -8.09
N MET A 594 -4.02 -2.33 -9.12
CA MET A 594 -4.14 -3.79 -9.16
C MET A 594 -2.98 -4.46 -8.38
N LEU A 595 -1.91 -3.73 -8.11
CA LEU A 595 -0.75 -4.22 -7.35
C LEU A 595 -1.10 -4.40 -5.86
N PRO A 596 -0.48 -5.39 -5.18
CA PRO A 596 -0.60 -5.52 -3.72
C PRO A 596 -0.06 -4.28 -3.03
N ASN A 597 -0.75 -3.81 -1.98
CA ASN A 597 -0.22 -2.80 -1.07
C ASN A 597 0.55 -3.49 0.06
N PRO A 598 1.89 -3.30 0.15
CA PRO A 598 2.68 -3.98 1.18
C PRO A 598 2.31 -3.60 2.62
N ASP A 599 1.68 -2.45 2.84
CA ASP A 599 1.15 -2.07 4.16
C ASP A 599 -0.01 -2.98 4.62
N TYR A 600 -0.58 -3.78 3.70
CA TYR A 600 -1.72 -4.67 3.92
C TYR A 600 -1.41 -6.12 3.54
N SER A 601 -0.14 -6.51 3.43
CA SER A 601 0.25 -7.89 3.09
C SER A 601 0.18 -8.88 4.26
N THR A 602 0.03 -8.38 5.49
CA THR A 602 -0.18 -9.19 6.69
C THR A 602 -1.66 -9.20 7.02
N TYR A 603 -2.23 -10.40 7.14
CA TYR A 603 -3.64 -10.62 7.47
C TYR A 603 -3.73 -11.11 8.91
N GLN A 604 -4.71 -10.61 9.64
CA GLN A 604 -5.01 -11.05 11.00
C GLN A 604 -6.42 -11.63 11.02
N ILE A 605 -6.55 -12.87 11.51
CA ILE A 605 -7.84 -13.53 11.68
C ILE A 605 -7.83 -14.15 13.07
N GLY A 606 -8.63 -13.59 13.98
CA GLY A 606 -8.54 -13.91 15.40
C GLY A 606 -7.12 -13.67 15.95
N GLY A 607 -6.53 -14.71 16.55
CA GLY A 607 -5.17 -14.67 17.11
C GLY A 607 -4.06 -15.04 16.13
N ASP A 608 -4.38 -15.46 14.91
CA ASP A 608 -3.38 -15.87 13.91
C ASP A 608 -3.07 -14.75 12.92
N THR A 609 -1.82 -14.74 12.47
CA THR A 609 -1.37 -13.89 11.36
C THR A 609 -0.66 -14.70 10.29
N PHE A 610 -0.80 -14.26 9.04
CA PHE A 610 -0.07 -14.80 7.90
C PHE A 610 0.21 -13.70 6.87
N GLU A 611 1.16 -13.93 5.97
CA GLU A 611 1.57 -12.97 4.95
C GLU A 611 1.36 -13.54 3.55
N LEU A 612 0.74 -12.75 2.67
CA LEU A 612 0.49 -13.08 1.28
C LEU A 612 0.47 -11.80 0.44
N PHE A 613 1.23 -11.79 -0.65
CA PHE A 613 1.49 -10.60 -1.48
C PHE A 613 0.64 -10.59 -2.76
N ASP A 614 -0.56 -11.13 -2.69
CA ASP A 614 -1.45 -11.27 -3.83
C ASP A 614 -1.99 -9.91 -4.30
N GLY A 615 -1.88 -9.66 -5.61
CA GLY A 615 -2.45 -8.49 -6.28
C GLY A 615 -3.96 -8.61 -6.45
N ILE A 616 -4.51 -8.10 -7.55
CA ILE A 616 -5.93 -8.19 -7.89
C ILE A 616 -6.46 -9.63 -7.76
N VAL A 617 -7.52 -9.82 -6.96
CA VAL A 617 -8.20 -11.11 -6.74
C VAL A 617 -9.72 -10.95 -6.80
N GLY A 618 -10.26 -10.06 -5.95
CA GLY A 618 -11.71 -9.86 -5.86
C GLY A 618 -12.19 -9.10 -7.09
N LEU A 619 -13.18 -9.65 -7.79
CA LEU A 619 -13.88 -9.04 -8.92
C LEU A 619 -15.39 -9.10 -8.66
N ALA A 620 -16.10 -8.01 -8.98
CA ALA A 620 -17.55 -8.00 -9.02
C ALA A 620 -18.02 -7.05 -10.12
N PHE A 621 -19.16 -7.34 -10.73
CA PHE A 621 -19.65 -6.59 -11.87
C PHE A 621 -21.05 -6.06 -11.61
N SER A 622 -21.26 -4.79 -11.94
CA SER A 622 -22.57 -4.17 -12.02
C SER A 622 -22.97 -4.09 -13.50
N PRO A 623 -23.94 -4.93 -13.94
CA PRO A 623 -24.51 -4.85 -15.29
C PRO A 623 -25.18 -3.50 -15.54
N ARG A 624 -25.83 -2.94 -14.51
CA ARG A 624 -26.59 -1.69 -14.60
C ARG A 624 -25.70 -0.49 -14.85
N LEU A 625 -24.58 -0.40 -14.13
CA LEU A 625 -23.64 0.71 -14.25
C LEU A 625 -22.60 0.46 -15.34
N GLY A 626 -22.49 -0.78 -15.84
CA GLY A 626 -21.43 -1.17 -16.78
C GLY A 626 -20.04 -1.05 -16.15
N VAL A 627 -19.91 -1.37 -14.86
CA VAL A 627 -18.69 -1.16 -14.08
C VAL A 627 -18.20 -2.47 -13.48
N LEU A 628 -16.90 -2.72 -13.62
CA LEU A 628 -16.19 -3.78 -12.91
C LEU A 628 -15.56 -3.19 -11.64
N TYR A 629 -16.04 -3.66 -10.48
CA TYR A 629 -15.41 -3.46 -9.20
C TYR A 629 -14.30 -4.49 -8.98
N TYR A 630 -13.19 -4.05 -8.41
CA TYR A 630 -12.10 -4.97 -8.07
C TYR A 630 -11.30 -4.52 -6.85
N GLN A 631 -10.63 -5.49 -6.24
CA GLN A 631 -9.68 -5.27 -5.16
C GLN A 631 -8.49 -6.25 -5.24
N PRO A 632 -7.26 -5.76 -5.01
CA PRO A 632 -6.17 -6.61 -4.55
C PRO A 632 -6.50 -7.30 -3.23
N LEU A 633 -5.88 -8.46 -2.97
CA LEU A 633 -6.00 -9.09 -1.66
C LEU A 633 -5.30 -8.24 -0.59
N ALA A 634 -4.06 -7.82 -0.86
CA ALA A 634 -3.31 -6.96 0.03
C ALA A 634 -3.76 -5.49 -0.09
N THR A 635 -5.03 -5.17 0.18
CA THR A 635 -5.50 -3.77 0.35
C THR A 635 -6.85 -3.71 1.08
N ASP A 636 -7.09 -2.61 1.79
CA ASP A 636 -8.41 -2.18 2.24
C ASP A 636 -9.24 -1.48 1.17
N ARG A 637 -8.63 -0.94 0.10
CA ARG A 637 -9.30 -0.17 -0.95
C ARG A 637 -10.17 -1.02 -1.88
N LEU A 638 -11.22 -0.41 -2.40
CA LEU A 638 -12.06 -0.95 -3.46
C LEU A 638 -12.03 0.01 -4.66
N PHE A 639 -11.78 -0.53 -5.84
CA PHE A 639 -11.67 0.23 -7.08
C PHE A 639 -12.78 -0.15 -8.06
N SER A 640 -13.00 0.72 -9.03
CA SER A 640 -13.92 0.51 -10.14
C SER A 640 -13.28 0.92 -11.46
N VAL A 641 -13.66 0.27 -12.54
CA VAL A 641 -13.32 0.64 -13.92
C VAL A 641 -14.53 0.40 -14.82
N PRO A 642 -14.91 1.34 -15.70
CA PRO A 642 -15.92 1.11 -16.73
C PRO A 642 -15.53 -0.06 -17.64
N THR A 643 -16.47 -0.98 -17.85
CA THR A 643 -16.28 -2.12 -18.76
C THR A 643 -16.05 -1.70 -20.20
N SER A 644 -16.66 -0.60 -20.65
CA SER A 644 -16.40 -0.01 -21.97
C SER A 644 -14.91 0.32 -22.20
N ALA A 645 -14.19 0.76 -21.15
CA ALA A 645 -12.76 1.01 -21.22
C ALA A 645 -11.93 -0.29 -21.23
N LEU A 646 -12.42 -1.35 -20.60
CA LEU A 646 -11.79 -2.68 -20.67
C LEU A 646 -12.00 -3.33 -22.04
N GLN A 647 -13.21 -3.21 -22.59
CA GLN A 647 -13.63 -3.77 -23.87
C GLN A 647 -12.95 -3.10 -25.07
N ALA A 648 -12.51 -1.84 -24.93
CA ALA A 648 -11.86 -1.08 -26.00
C ALA A 648 -10.44 -1.59 -26.38
N GLY A 649 -9.85 -2.50 -25.60
CA GLY A 649 -8.48 -2.99 -25.81
C GLY A 649 -7.47 -2.47 -24.80
N SER A 650 -6.19 -2.81 -25.01
CA SER A 650 -5.10 -2.24 -24.21
C SER A 650 -4.97 -0.73 -24.48
N PRO A 651 -4.90 0.14 -23.46
CA PRO A 651 -4.74 1.57 -23.66
C PRO A 651 -3.52 1.91 -24.52
N PRO A 652 -3.63 2.87 -25.46
CA PRO A 652 -2.49 3.38 -26.21
C PRO A 652 -1.38 3.91 -25.30
N PHE A 653 -0.16 4.01 -25.83
CA PHE A 653 0.96 4.58 -25.07
C PHE A 653 0.64 6.01 -24.59
N GLY A 654 0.77 6.24 -23.28
CA GLY A 654 0.49 7.53 -22.64
C GLY A 654 -0.94 7.66 -22.09
N GLU A 655 -1.85 6.76 -22.44
CA GLU A 655 -3.21 6.71 -21.88
C GLU A 655 -3.29 5.75 -20.68
N GLN A 656 -4.20 6.03 -19.75
CA GLN A 656 -4.41 5.23 -18.55
C GLN A 656 -5.86 4.76 -18.48
N LEU A 657 -6.07 3.57 -17.92
CA LEU A 657 -7.42 3.11 -17.59
C LEU A 657 -8.12 4.12 -16.66
N PRO A 658 -9.40 4.46 -16.88
CA PRO A 658 -10.17 5.36 -16.03
C PRO A 658 -10.59 4.66 -14.73
N VAL A 659 -9.61 4.38 -13.87
CA VAL A 659 -9.83 3.73 -12.57
C VAL A 659 -10.28 4.75 -11.53
N THR A 660 -11.37 4.43 -10.84
CA THR A 660 -11.89 5.23 -9.72
C THR A 660 -11.75 4.48 -8.41
N LEU A 661 -11.19 5.13 -7.38
CA LEU A 661 -11.28 4.65 -6.00
C LEU A 661 -12.73 4.80 -5.54
N VAL A 662 -13.41 3.69 -5.27
CA VAL A 662 -14.78 3.70 -4.74
C VAL A 662 -14.73 4.10 -3.26
N GLY A 663 -13.79 3.51 -2.51
CA GLY A 663 -13.59 3.77 -1.09
C GLY A 663 -12.72 2.72 -0.40
N ARG A 664 -12.83 2.64 0.93
CA ARG A 664 -12.02 1.73 1.76
C ARG A 664 -12.91 0.87 2.64
N LYS A 665 -12.53 -0.40 2.80
CA LYS A 665 -13.09 -1.38 3.73
C LYS A 665 -12.37 -1.29 5.08
N SER A 666 -12.93 -1.91 6.12
CA SER A 666 -12.32 -2.01 7.46
C SER A 666 -11.01 -2.79 7.46
N SER A 667 -10.94 -3.88 6.68
CA SER A 667 -9.74 -4.69 6.49
C SER A 667 -9.71 -5.33 5.09
N GLN A 668 -8.65 -6.10 4.82
CA GLN A 668 -8.46 -6.85 3.58
C GLN A 668 -9.53 -7.94 3.41
N GLY A 669 -9.76 -8.37 2.17
CA GLY A 669 -10.70 -9.45 1.89
C GLY A 669 -10.60 -9.96 0.46
N VAL A 670 -11.08 -11.20 0.25
CA VAL A 670 -11.19 -11.81 -1.08
C VAL A 670 -12.60 -11.59 -1.62
N GLY A 671 -13.61 -12.04 -0.87
CA GLY A 671 -15.01 -12.06 -1.27
C GLY A 671 -15.50 -10.68 -1.70
N LEU A 672 -16.01 -10.59 -2.93
CA LEU A 672 -16.57 -9.39 -3.53
C LEU A 672 -17.69 -9.81 -4.49
N SER A 673 -18.88 -9.22 -4.33
CA SER A 673 -20.03 -9.41 -5.20
C SER A 673 -20.84 -8.11 -5.28
N VAL A 674 -21.71 -8.01 -6.27
CA VAL A 674 -22.72 -6.94 -6.37
C VAL A 674 -24.09 -7.57 -6.28
N ASP A 675 -25.00 -6.93 -5.55
CA ASP A 675 -26.44 -7.14 -5.68
C ASP A 675 -26.94 -6.33 -6.88
N PRO A 676 -27.33 -6.98 -8.00
CA PRO A 676 -27.72 -6.28 -9.22
C PRO A 676 -29.05 -5.52 -9.09
N ARG A 677 -29.79 -5.66 -7.98
CA ARG A 677 -31.07 -4.98 -7.73
C ARG A 677 -30.89 -3.51 -7.38
N ASP A 678 -29.79 -3.13 -6.75
CA ASP A 678 -29.50 -1.74 -6.38
C ASP A 678 -28.03 -1.34 -6.48
N ASP A 679 -27.17 -2.22 -6.99
CA ASP A 679 -25.72 -2.06 -7.09
C ASP A 679 -24.98 -2.08 -5.73
N THR A 680 -25.63 -2.60 -4.69
CA THR A 680 -25.00 -2.78 -3.38
C THR A 680 -23.83 -3.75 -3.49
N ILE A 681 -22.66 -3.32 -3.02
CA ILE A 681 -21.44 -4.12 -3.00
C ILE A 681 -21.43 -4.97 -1.75
N LEU A 682 -21.26 -6.28 -1.91
CA LEU A 682 -21.09 -7.25 -0.85
C LEU A 682 -19.61 -7.60 -0.73
N PHE A 683 -19.06 -7.58 0.48
CA PHE A 683 -17.66 -7.91 0.72
C PHE A 683 -17.47 -8.57 2.09
N ALA A 684 -16.38 -9.31 2.26
CA ALA A 684 -16.04 -9.97 3.52
C ALA A 684 -14.65 -9.55 4.02
N PRO A 685 -14.59 -8.62 4.99
CA PRO A 685 -13.34 -8.20 5.56
C PRO A 685 -12.84 -9.21 6.61
N LEU A 686 -11.58 -9.63 6.48
CA LEU A 686 -11.02 -10.80 7.16
C LEU A 686 -10.80 -10.58 8.65
N THR A 687 -10.36 -9.37 9.06
CA THR A 687 -10.08 -9.07 10.46
C THR A 687 -11.36 -9.07 11.30
N GLU A 688 -12.45 -8.52 10.75
CA GLU A 688 -13.72 -8.40 11.44
C GLU A 688 -14.53 -9.70 11.41
N THR A 689 -14.14 -10.69 10.59
CA THR A 689 -14.85 -11.98 10.45
C THR A 689 -16.34 -11.81 10.17
N ALA A 690 -16.63 -10.98 9.17
CA ALA A 690 -17.97 -10.53 8.83
C ALA A 690 -18.23 -10.59 7.32
N ILE A 691 -19.50 -10.48 6.95
CA ILE A 691 -19.93 -10.13 5.60
C ILE A 691 -20.72 -8.83 5.71
N ALA A 692 -20.34 -7.84 4.91
CA ALA A 692 -20.91 -6.51 4.91
C ALA A 692 -21.41 -6.12 3.52
N SER A 693 -22.39 -5.23 3.51
CA SER A 693 -22.98 -4.63 2.33
C SER A 693 -22.73 -3.12 2.34
N TRP A 694 -22.43 -2.55 1.18
CA TRP A 694 -22.20 -1.12 1.01
C TRP A 694 -22.79 -0.64 -0.31
N GLN A 695 -23.74 0.30 -0.24
CA GLN A 695 -24.28 0.96 -1.42
C GLN A 695 -23.51 2.25 -1.73
N PRO A 696 -22.71 2.31 -2.82
CA PRO A 696 -21.78 3.42 -3.05
C PRO A 696 -22.46 4.79 -3.25
N GLN A 697 -23.68 4.81 -3.82
CA GLN A 697 -24.39 6.05 -4.13
C GLN A 697 -24.98 6.74 -2.90
N SER A 698 -25.66 5.98 -2.04
CA SER A 698 -26.24 6.49 -0.78
C SER A 698 -25.25 6.45 0.39
N ASN A 699 -24.11 5.79 0.19
CA ASN A 699 -23.17 5.41 1.23
C ASN A 699 -23.84 4.64 2.39
N ASN A 700 -24.93 3.92 2.12
CA ASN A 700 -25.58 3.06 3.11
C ASN A 700 -24.72 1.81 3.33
N GLN A 701 -24.49 1.45 4.60
CA GLN A 701 -23.58 0.37 4.98
C GLN A 701 -24.24 -0.49 6.06
N ARG A 702 -24.03 -1.80 5.99
CA ARG A 702 -24.62 -2.75 6.95
C ARG A 702 -23.77 -4.02 7.05
N ILE A 703 -23.59 -4.53 8.27
CA ILE A 703 -23.13 -5.91 8.49
C ILE A 703 -24.33 -6.83 8.26
N ILE A 704 -24.23 -7.74 7.29
CA ILE A 704 -25.29 -8.70 6.95
C ILE A 704 -25.10 -10.05 7.64
N ALA A 705 -23.86 -10.39 7.98
CA ALA A 705 -23.55 -11.53 8.84
C ALA A 705 -22.26 -11.28 9.62
N TYR A 706 -22.20 -11.76 10.86
CA TYR A 706 -21.02 -11.71 11.71
C TYR A 706 -20.90 -13.02 12.48
N SER A 707 -19.75 -13.68 12.38
CA SER A 707 -19.45 -14.88 13.15
C SER A 707 -17.93 -15.11 13.18
N PRO A 708 -17.26 -14.84 14.31
CA PRO A 708 -15.81 -15.04 14.41
C PRO A 708 -15.39 -16.53 14.36
N GLU A 709 -16.34 -17.43 14.56
CA GLU A 709 -16.13 -18.86 14.40
C GLU A 709 -16.32 -19.31 12.95
N GLU A 710 -17.41 -18.88 12.30
CA GLU A 710 -17.82 -19.40 10.99
C GLU A 710 -17.24 -18.60 9.82
N LEU A 711 -17.01 -17.29 9.96
CA LEU A 711 -16.61 -16.35 8.91
C LEU A 711 -15.15 -15.90 9.05
N GLN A 712 -14.22 -16.84 9.21
CA GLN A 712 -12.80 -16.55 9.37
C GLN A 712 -12.14 -16.06 8.06
N PHE A 713 -11.83 -16.97 7.13
CA PHE A 713 -11.36 -16.62 5.80
C PHE A 713 -12.44 -16.85 4.76
N THR A 714 -13.20 -15.82 4.45
CA THR A 714 -14.27 -15.86 3.44
C THR A 714 -13.70 -15.69 2.04
N ALA A 715 -13.41 -16.83 1.39
CA ALA A 715 -12.80 -16.90 0.06
C ALA A 715 -13.75 -16.50 -1.09
N GLU A 716 -15.06 -16.61 -0.88
CA GLU A 716 -16.07 -16.15 -1.83
C GLU A 716 -17.31 -15.64 -1.08
N VAL A 717 -17.88 -14.53 -1.57
CA VAL A 717 -19.22 -14.03 -1.25
C VAL A 717 -19.91 -13.84 -2.58
N ARG A 718 -21.17 -14.25 -2.69
CA ARG A 718 -21.89 -14.18 -3.95
C ARG A 718 -23.37 -13.95 -3.78
N TRP A 719 -23.91 -13.01 -4.55
CA TRP A 719 -25.34 -12.90 -4.79
C TRP A 719 -25.78 -13.93 -5.83
N VAL A 720 -26.78 -14.77 -5.51
CA VAL A 720 -27.17 -15.91 -6.35
C VAL A 720 -28.59 -15.74 -6.89
N GLU A 721 -28.72 -15.42 -8.18
CA GLU A 721 -30.02 -15.29 -8.86
C GLU A 721 -30.88 -16.55 -8.75
N ARG A 722 -30.27 -17.72 -8.97
CA ARG A 722 -30.92 -19.05 -8.91
C ARG A 722 -31.35 -19.46 -7.49
N ASP A 723 -31.08 -18.63 -6.50
CA ASP A 723 -31.52 -18.78 -5.11
C ASP A 723 -32.21 -17.50 -4.62
N ASN A 724 -33.00 -16.88 -5.49
CA ASN A 724 -33.81 -15.68 -5.22
C ASN A 724 -33.00 -14.48 -4.70
N GLY A 725 -31.73 -14.39 -5.08
CA GLY A 725 -30.84 -13.32 -4.65
C GLY A 725 -30.35 -13.45 -3.20
N ASN A 726 -30.42 -14.65 -2.62
CA ASN A 726 -29.72 -14.94 -1.37
C ASN A 726 -28.20 -14.82 -1.56
N VAL A 727 -27.51 -14.47 -0.47
CA VAL A 727 -26.07 -14.31 -0.48
C VAL A 727 -25.42 -15.59 0.02
N TRP A 728 -24.56 -16.20 -0.79
CA TRP A 728 -23.80 -17.39 -0.44
C TRP A 728 -22.37 -17.02 -0.07
N ALA A 729 -21.79 -17.78 0.85
CA ALA A 729 -20.43 -17.56 1.31
C ALA A 729 -19.66 -18.89 1.42
N LEU A 730 -18.40 -18.87 0.98
CA LEU A 730 -17.43 -19.92 1.23
C LEU A 730 -16.43 -19.41 2.26
N SER A 731 -16.38 -20.06 3.42
CA SER A 731 -15.45 -19.73 4.49
C SER A 731 -14.57 -20.90 4.84
N SER A 732 -13.32 -20.61 5.18
CA SER A 732 -12.33 -21.58 5.60
C SER A 732 -11.49 -21.03 6.75
N ARG A 733 -10.67 -21.90 7.35
CA ARG A 733 -9.56 -21.49 8.23
C ARG A 733 -8.25 -21.39 7.45
N PHE A 734 -8.25 -20.59 6.38
CA PHE A 734 -7.11 -20.46 5.46
C PHE A 734 -5.82 -20.08 6.18
N GLN A 735 -5.88 -19.26 7.23
CA GLN A 735 -4.72 -18.89 8.04
C GLN A 735 -4.06 -20.11 8.71
N LYS A 736 -4.85 -21.11 9.14
CA LYS A 736 -4.34 -22.38 9.67
C LYS A 736 -3.77 -23.26 8.56
N PHE A 737 -4.46 -23.35 7.42
CA PHE A 737 -3.98 -24.03 6.23
C PHE A 737 -2.64 -23.48 5.73
N PHE A 738 -2.50 -22.17 5.69
CA PHE A 738 -1.28 -21.48 5.26
C PHE A 738 -0.11 -21.81 6.19
N LYS A 739 -0.35 -21.81 7.50
CA LYS A 739 0.65 -22.15 8.53
C LYS A 739 0.91 -23.67 8.69
N ARG A 740 0.17 -24.54 7.99
CA ARG A 740 0.18 -26.01 8.17
C ARG A 740 -0.22 -26.44 9.59
N GLU A 741 -1.22 -25.76 10.15
CA GLU A 741 -1.75 -25.94 11.52
C GLU A 741 -3.24 -26.33 11.53
N VAL A 742 -3.74 -26.98 10.47
CA VAL A 742 -5.15 -27.40 10.40
C VAL A 742 -5.39 -28.55 11.38
N ASP A 743 -6.38 -28.41 12.27
CA ASP A 743 -6.78 -29.49 13.16
C ASP A 743 -7.92 -30.32 12.52
N PRO A 744 -7.71 -31.61 12.20
CA PRO A 744 -8.72 -32.47 11.58
C PRO A 744 -9.93 -32.74 12.48
N ARG A 745 -9.88 -32.38 13.76
CA ARG A 745 -10.97 -32.60 14.74
C ARG A 745 -11.94 -31.43 14.81
N GLU A 746 -11.60 -30.29 14.20
CA GLU A 746 -12.39 -29.07 14.22
C GLU A 746 -13.00 -28.78 12.85
N ILE A 747 -14.16 -28.12 12.79
CA ILE A 747 -14.77 -27.71 11.52
C ILE A 747 -13.96 -26.56 10.92
N ASN A 748 -13.27 -26.84 9.81
CA ASN A 748 -12.38 -25.88 9.14
C ASN A 748 -13.00 -25.22 7.91
N LEU A 749 -14.01 -25.83 7.29
CA LEU A 749 -14.54 -25.43 5.98
C LEU A 749 -16.06 -25.33 6.05
N ARG A 750 -16.65 -24.27 5.49
CA ARG A 750 -18.10 -24.03 5.50
C ARG A 750 -18.58 -23.42 4.18
N ILE A 751 -19.69 -23.94 3.68
CA ILE A 751 -20.53 -23.29 2.66
C ILE A 751 -21.79 -22.83 3.39
N MET A 752 -22.07 -21.54 3.30
CA MET A 752 -23.16 -20.89 4.04
C MET A 752 -24.04 -20.07 3.11
N ARG A 753 -25.27 -19.84 3.56
CA ARG A 753 -26.26 -19.01 2.89
C ARG A 753 -26.83 -18.00 3.88
N ILE A 754 -26.87 -16.74 3.47
CA ILE A 754 -27.57 -15.66 4.16
C ILE A 754 -28.91 -15.48 3.47
N ARG A 755 -29.99 -15.62 4.24
CA ARG A 755 -31.37 -15.41 3.78
C ARG A 755 -32.14 -14.53 4.76
N PRO A 756 -33.18 -13.82 4.30
CA PRO A 756 -34.12 -13.15 5.19
C PRO A 756 -34.76 -14.13 6.18
N ASP A 757 -34.97 -13.71 7.41
CA ASP A 757 -35.73 -14.44 8.42
C ASP A 757 -37.21 -14.44 8.04
N GLU A 758 -37.72 -15.62 7.71
CA GLU A 758 -39.11 -15.87 7.29
C GLU A 758 -40.14 -15.55 8.38
N SER A 759 -39.72 -15.26 9.62
CA SER A 759 -40.60 -14.76 10.69
C SER A 759 -41.02 -13.28 10.53
N THR A 760 -40.50 -12.58 9.51
CA THR A 760 -40.87 -11.17 9.20
C THR A 760 -41.49 -11.02 7.80
N PRO A 761 -42.73 -10.50 7.65
CA PRO A 761 -43.34 -10.30 6.34
C PRO A 761 -42.61 -9.22 5.53
N LEU A 762 -42.33 -9.50 4.25
CA LEU A 762 -41.80 -8.54 3.28
C LEU A 762 -42.86 -7.47 2.95
N PRO A 763 -42.53 -6.16 2.93
CA PRO A 763 -43.42 -5.16 2.35
C PRO A 763 -43.51 -5.33 0.83
N THR A 764 -44.72 -5.48 0.32
CA THR A 764 -45.04 -5.46 -1.11
C THR A 764 -44.79 -4.07 -1.71
N GLY A 765 -43.91 -4.02 -2.71
CA GLY A 765 -43.91 -3.13 -3.87
C GLY A 765 -44.04 -1.61 -3.64
N LEU A 766 -42.97 -0.87 -3.97
CA LEU A 766 -43.08 0.53 -4.43
C LEU A 766 -42.23 0.75 -5.69
N PRO A 767 -42.66 1.64 -6.61
CA PRO A 767 -42.13 1.70 -7.96
C PRO A 767 -40.79 2.45 -8.05
N TYR A 768 -39.98 1.99 -9.01
CA TYR A 768 -38.68 2.50 -9.39
C TYR A 768 -38.75 3.98 -9.81
N ARG A 769 -37.98 4.85 -9.15
CA ARG A 769 -37.75 6.24 -9.60
C ARG A 769 -36.38 6.29 -10.29
N GLN A 770 -36.39 6.53 -11.60
CA GLN A 770 -35.20 6.89 -12.38
C GLN A 770 -34.67 8.25 -11.91
N LEU A 771 -33.38 8.32 -11.58
CA LEU A 771 -32.65 9.57 -11.38
C LEU A 771 -31.45 9.57 -12.32
N ASP A 772 -31.51 10.46 -13.33
CA ASP A 772 -30.36 10.92 -14.10
C ASP A 772 -29.45 11.77 -13.21
N GLY A 773 -28.14 11.57 -13.25
CA GLY A 773 -27.21 12.48 -12.57
C GLY A 773 -25.76 12.02 -12.49
N ARG A 774 -24.88 12.85 -13.07
CA ARG A 774 -23.41 12.76 -13.07
C ARG A 774 -22.80 12.24 -11.77
N HIS A 775 -21.92 11.23 -11.91
CA HIS A 775 -21.21 10.58 -10.82
C HIS A 775 -20.16 11.51 -10.18
N HIS A 776 -20.37 11.88 -8.92
CA HIS A 776 -19.32 12.33 -8.01
C HIS A 776 -19.21 11.31 -6.88
N TYR A 777 -18.12 10.53 -6.87
CA TYR A 777 -17.80 9.64 -5.75
C TYR A 777 -16.96 10.41 -4.71
N SER A 778 -17.54 10.62 -3.54
CA SER A 778 -16.87 11.15 -2.35
C SER A 778 -15.90 10.11 -1.77
N ASN A 779 -14.87 10.55 -1.01
CA ASN A 779 -13.99 9.67 -0.23
C ASN A 779 -14.78 8.95 0.88
N ASN A 780 -15.39 7.82 0.54
CA ASN A 780 -16.17 7.01 1.47
C ASN A 780 -15.26 5.99 2.16
N THR A 781 -15.26 5.99 3.50
CA THR A 781 -14.50 5.02 4.32
C THR A 781 -15.51 4.19 5.11
N LEU A 782 -15.46 2.86 4.96
CA LEU A 782 -16.19 1.91 5.81
C LEU A 782 -15.34 1.67 7.06
N TYR A 783 -15.84 2.13 8.21
CA TYR A 783 -15.38 1.66 9.52
C TYR A 783 -16.43 0.67 10.01
N LEU A 784 -16.04 -0.60 10.18
CA LEU A 784 -16.87 -1.64 10.81
C LEU A 784 -16.54 -1.75 12.30
#